data_AF-A0A395P1D1-F1
#
_entry.id   AF-A0A395P1D1-F1
#
_cell.length_a   1.000
_cell.length_b   1.000
_cell.length_c   1.000
_cell.angle_alpha   90.00
_cell.angle_beta   90.00
_cell.angle_gamma   90.00
#
_symmetry.space_group_name_H-M   'P 1'
#
loop_
_entity.id
_entity.type
_entity.pdbx_description
1 polymer ?
#
loop_
_entity_poly.entity_id
_entity_poly.type
_entity_poly.pdbx_seq_one_letter_code
_entity_poly.pdbx_strand_id
1 'polypeptide(L)'
;MAEYDSFSCPHVRFINNRFGAGAPIQTIVDAAAQCIECNVLLQAVSAFKPGWVEANKGGTCHIYVEKKKTYTVKLLSEPSTDELIGSFQLFHRSKDEPMYEPEESGSESILRRPRAQALEIIRDSSSKAALERAAQWLSYCLEHDEACEVPNADFMPRLLMNVDSQVSGEPFLFRPTQIAPYACLSYCWGSDTEGILQTTTENLESHFKSIPLSQLPLGIQDAITVCRGLNIHNLWVDSLCIVQDDPVAWLEDASQMDRIYLHSLLTIAALEPTSCNSRFLGAQNFAHPNWQCRFVADITQKPDESPLEVFVRPKRAEDQEDKEEDTKRSLDKRGWCLQESLLPSRRLCFNGDEMSWECLCRTVCECGHILWRPQPFGFARLGAHLKSKRLKAEVVVSHPQPARPWHEEYHGYNYWRRGDGYPETPYRRWRDIVTEYSQRTLSRRKDRLSAVSGLAKLVREGLPGDQQGRDASPPDEYLAGLWRREFHFDLSWVVTQPAPESIKGESALQNEKEREAEKFRIPSWSWAAVDVPVSYSFDKELDLWKYKPKLIDCVKVESVSCQRELIHDETSTVISGKAVMTGLASPMELAVIIGSEGRPKSVVRSTNLHAVEVTLDQQKGLTHRPGDAQEDCWKANECQRGDNCCKWKTDRGNAIKGQDDELLGLVLFSWIAPTSKTDFSGKMRTMGPDTWFLVLKPSSSSPGAYERIGIGMCSGYNGERAKLFREAVSVTVEVV
;
A
#
# COMPACT_ATOMS: atom_id res chain seq x y z
N MET A 1 -47.04 -0.03 29.05
CA MET A 1 -46.00 -0.04 30.10
C MET A 1 -45.66 1.41 30.40
N ALA A 2 -45.73 1.82 31.67
CA ALA A 2 -45.63 3.21 32.11
C ALA A 2 -44.24 3.80 31.86
N GLU A 3 -44.17 5.09 31.51
CA GLU A 3 -42.96 5.89 31.41
C GLU A 3 -42.23 5.88 32.76
N TYR A 4 -41.19 5.05 32.84
CA TYR A 4 -40.20 5.08 33.90
C TYR A 4 -39.50 6.44 33.84
N ASP A 5 -39.33 7.12 34.98
CA ASP A 5 -38.75 8.47 35.09
C ASP A 5 -37.44 8.57 34.28
N SER A 6 -37.56 9.13 33.07
CA SER A 6 -36.59 8.99 31.98
C SER A 6 -35.26 9.67 32.27
N PHE A 7 -35.17 10.46 33.34
CA PHE A 7 -33.95 11.15 33.76
C PHE A 7 -33.11 10.38 34.79
N SER A 8 -33.66 9.32 35.41
CA SER A 8 -32.99 8.56 36.49
C SER A 8 -32.38 7.24 36.04
N CYS A 9 -32.68 6.78 34.83
CA CYS A 9 -32.28 5.46 34.35
C CYS A 9 -30.76 5.42 34.01
N PRO A 10 -30.02 4.35 34.35
CA PRO A 10 -28.57 4.31 34.18
C PRO A 10 -28.10 4.47 32.72
N HIS A 11 -28.91 4.09 31.72
CA HIS A 11 -28.54 4.31 30.31
C HIS A 11 -28.46 5.79 29.91
N VAL A 12 -29.17 6.67 30.62
CA VAL A 12 -29.20 8.13 30.36
C VAL A 12 -27.84 8.77 30.59
N ARG A 13 -27.00 8.16 31.44
CA ARG A 13 -25.59 8.56 31.64
C ARG A 13 -24.79 8.51 30.34
N PHE A 14 -25.18 7.65 29.40
CA PHE A 14 -24.54 7.51 28.10
C PHE A 14 -25.05 8.54 27.06
N ILE A 15 -26.22 9.18 27.29
CA ILE A 15 -26.84 10.13 26.35
C ILE A 15 -26.11 11.47 26.35
N ASN A 16 -25.74 11.95 27.54
CA ASN A 16 -25.31 13.34 27.75
C ASN A 16 -23.80 13.57 27.58
N ASN A 17 -23.06 12.64 26.97
CA ASN A 17 -21.61 12.75 26.72
C ASN A 17 -20.78 13.23 27.94
N ARG A 18 -21.27 12.95 29.17
CA ARG A 18 -20.50 13.26 30.38
C ARG A 18 -19.30 12.31 30.41
N PHE A 19 -18.14 12.83 30.01
CA PHE A 19 -16.86 12.15 30.08
C PHE A 19 -16.71 11.44 31.45
N GLY A 20 -16.42 10.14 31.44
CA GLY A 20 -16.02 9.36 32.62
C GLY A 20 -17.12 8.69 33.46
N ALA A 21 -18.41 8.76 33.11
CA ALA A 21 -19.47 8.13 33.92
C ALA A 21 -19.96 6.78 33.35
N GLY A 22 -19.17 5.72 33.50
CA GLY A 22 -19.70 4.35 33.37
C GLY A 22 -20.86 4.09 34.34
N ALA A 23 -21.73 3.13 34.04
CA ALA A 23 -22.77 2.68 34.96
C ALA A 23 -22.38 1.31 35.58
N PRO A 24 -22.50 1.13 36.91
CA PRO A 24 -22.27 -0.17 37.53
C PRO A 24 -23.22 -1.21 36.92
N ILE A 25 -22.71 -2.41 36.65
CA ILE A 25 -23.50 -3.50 36.05
C ILE A 25 -24.79 -3.77 36.83
N GLN A 26 -24.74 -3.74 38.17
CA GLN A 26 -25.91 -3.97 39.02
C GLN A 26 -27.04 -2.97 38.73
N THR A 27 -26.72 -1.69 38.53
CA THR A 27 -27.73 -0.67 38.26
C THR A 27 -28.44 -0.91 36.91
N ILE A 28 -27.71 -1.43 35.90
CA ILE A 28 -28.28 -1.79 34.60
C ILE A 28 -29.18 -3.02 34.74
N VAL A 29 -28.78 -4.02 35.52
CA VAL A 29 -29.59 -5.21 35.84
C VAL A 29 -30.91 -4.83 36.51
N ASP A 30 -30.87 -3.97 37.53
CA ASP A 30 -32.06 -3.55 38.26
C ASP A 30 -33.03 -2.76 37.37
N ALA A 31 -32.50 -1.98 36.42
CA ALA A 31 -33.30 -1.18 35.49
C ALA A 31 -33.83 -1.99 34.28
N ALA A 32 -33.21 -3.11 33.91
CA ALA A 32 -33.52 -3.84 32.67
C ALA A 32 -34.92 -4.48 32.61
N ALA A 33 -35.59 -4.66 33.76
CA ALA A 33 -36.98 -5.12 33.80
C ALA A 33 -37.98 -4.05 33.36
N GLN A 34 -37.61 -2.76 33.48
CA GLN A 34 -38.51 -1.62 33.26
C GLN A 34 -37.99 -0.67 32.17
N CYS A 35 -36.74 -0.86 31.71
CA CYS A 35 -36.12 -0.10 30.64
C CYS A 35 -35.63 -1.01 29.51
N ILE A 36 -36.19 -0.80 28.32
CA ILE A 36 -35.85 -1.52 27.09
C ILE A 36 -34.37 -1.34 26.73
N GLU A 37 -33.79 -0.14 26.87
CA GLU A 37 -32.39 0.09 26.51
C GLU A 37 -31.41 -0.64 27.43
N CYS A 38 -31.66 -0.62 28.73
CA CYS A 38 -30.88 -1.41 29.69
C CYS A 38 -31.02 -2.91 29.39
N ASN A 39 -32.20 -3.37 28.98
CA ASN A 39 -32.42 -4.76 28.58
C ASN A 39 -31.58 -5.13 27.34
N VAL A 40 -31.61 -4.30 26.29
CA VAL A 40 -30.80 -4.48 25.07
C VAL A 40 -29.30 -4.54 25.39
N LEU A 41 -28.81 -3.66 26.28
CA LEU A 41 -27.41 -3.71 26.74
C LEU A 41 -27.06 -5.05 27.39
N LEU A 42 -27.89 -5.56 28.29
CA LEU A 42 -27.61 -6.84 28.95
C LEU A 42 -27.65 -8.01 27.97
N GLN A 43 -28.58 -8.01 27.02
CA GLN A 43 -28.62 -9.02 25.96
C GLN A 43 -27.36 -8.95 25.09
N ALA A 44 -26.92 -7.74 24.71
CA ALA A 44 -25.71 -7.55 23.93
C ALA A 44 -24.44 -8.00 24.68
N VAL A 45 -24.33 -7.69 25.98
CA VAL A 45 -23.22 -8.15 26.83
C VAL A 45 -23.24 -9.66 26.98
N SER A 46 -24.42 -10.25 27.17
CA SER A 46 -24.57 -11.70 27.26
C SER A 46 -24.24 -12.41 25.94
N ALA A 47 -24.52 -11.77 24.80
CA ALA A 47 -24.16 -12.27 23.48
C ALA A 47 -22.64 -12.17 23.24
N PHE A 48 -21.99 -11.07 23.64
CA PHE A 48 -20.54 -10.90 23.51
C PHE A 48 -19.76 -11.80 24.48
N LYS A 49 -20.19 -11.88 25.73
CA LYS A 49 -19.51 -12.62 26.81
C LYS A 49 -20.54 -13.40 27.63
N PRO A 50 -20.94 -14.60 27.18
CA PRO A 50 -21.92 -15.43 27.86
C PRO A 50 -21.56 -15.69 29.32
N GLY A 51 -22.54 -15.56 30.23
CA GLY A 51 -22.37 -15.76 31.67
C GLY A 51 -21.69 -14.60 32.43
N TRP A 52 -21.14 -13.60 31.74
CA TRP A 52 -20.45 -12.49 32.41
C TRP A 52 -21.38 -11.63 33.26
N VAL A 53 -22.60 -11.36 32.78
CA VAL A 53 -23.58 -10.56 33.54
C VAL A 53 -23.87 -11.21 34.89
N GLU A 54 -24.18 -12.50 34.91
CA GLU A 54 -24.49 -13.25 36.13
C GLU A 54 -23.31 -13.31 37.10
N ALA A 55 -22.10 -13.54 36.59
CA ALA A 55 -20.89 -13.65 37.40
C ALA A 55 -20.49 -12.33 38.08
N ASN A 56 -20.96 -11.18 37.57
CA ASN A 56 -20.56 -9.86 38.05
C ASN A 56 -21.72 -9.07 38.70
N LYS A 57 -22.88 -9.71 38.93
CA LYS A 57 -23.97 -9.12 39.73
C LYS A 57 -23.45 -8.80 41.14
N GLY A 58 -23.70 -7.60 41.62
CA GLY A 58 -23.18 -7.09 42.89
C GLY A 58 -21.67 -6.79 42.93
N GLY A 59 -20.96 -6.90 41.81
CA GLY A 59 -19.53 -6.59 41.69
C GLY A 59 -19.22 -5.12 41.38
N THR A 60 -17.93 -4.82 41.17
CA THR A 60 -17.41 -3.46 40.87
C THR A 60 -17.34 -3.14 39.38
N CYS A 61 -17.73 -4.07 38.50
CA CYS A 61 -17.65 -3.89 37.05
C CYS A 61 -18.60 -2.80 36.52
N HIS A 62 -18.14 -2.09 35.50
CA HIS A 62 -18.88 -1.00 34.87
C HIS A 62 -19.06 -1.25 33.37
N ILE A 63 -20.21 -0.80 32.85
CA ILE A 63 -20.48 -0.69 31.43
C ILE A 63 -20.33 0.77 31.04
N TYR A 64 -19.59 1.01 29.97
CA TYR A 64 -19.45 2.31 29.34
C TYR A 64 -19.86 2.21 27.87
N VAL A 65 -20.66 3.15 27.38
CA VAL A 65 -21.07 3.21 25.97
C VAL A 65 -20.49 4.46 25.33
N GLU A 66 -19.57 4.27 24.41
CA GLU A 66 -18.97 5.32 23.60
C GLU A 66 -19.81 5.54 22.34
N LYS A 67 -20.33 6.76 22.19
CA LYS A 67 -21.18 7.18 21.07
C LYS A 67 -20.32 7.82 19.97
N LYS A 68 -19.96 7.02 18.95
CA LYS A 68 -19.25 7.46 17.73
C LYS A 68 -20.11 7.13 16.50
N LYS A 69 -19.50 6.74 15.36
CA LYS A 69 -20.20 6.19 14.17
C LYS A 69 -21.03 4.93 14.50
N THR A 70 -20.62 4.19 15.53
CA THR A 70 -21.35 3.04 16.10
C THR A 70 -21.51 3.25 17.60
N TYR A 71 -22.33 2.44 18.25
CA TYR A 71 -22.31 2.30 19.71
C TYR A 71 -21.25 1.29 20.10
N THR A 72 -20.16 1.76 20.70
CA THR A 72 -19.10 0.90 21.25
C THR A 72 -19.34 0.70 22.73
N VAL A 73 -19.63 -0.52 23.14
CA VAL A 73 -19.79 -0.91 24.55
C VAL A 73 -18.45 -1.41 25.07
N LYS A 74 -17.98 -0.86 26.19
CA LYS A 74 -16.77 -1.26 26.90
C LYS A 74 -17.15 -1.84 28.26
N LEU A 75 -16.56 -2.98 28.60
CA LEU A 75 -16.67 -3.63 29.89
C LEU A 75 -15.39 -3.32 30.68
N LEU A 76 -15.54 -2.72 31.86
CA LEU A 76 -14.42 -2.27 32.70
C LEU A 76 -14.46 -3.00 34.05
N SER A 77 -13.28 -3.32 34.61
CA SER A 77 -13.18 -3.98 35.92
C SER A 77 -13.58 -3.04 37.06
N GLU A 78 -13.10 -1.78 37.03
CA GLU A 78 -13.41 -0.74 38.02
C GLU A 78 -13.49 0.65 37.35
N PRO A 79 -14.21 1.63 37.93
CA PRO A 79 -14.39 2.95 37.32
C PRO A 79 -13.14 3.85 37.36
N SER A 80 -12.13 3.52 38.17
CA SER A 80 -10.90 4.33 38.35
C SER A 80 -9.67 3.79 37.63
N THR A 81 -9.68 2.53 37.18
CA THR A 81 -8.49 1.87 36.63
C THR A 81 -8.43 1.91 35.10
N ASP A 82 -9.54 2.25 34.42
CA ASP A 82 -9.71 2.16 32.96
C ASP A 82 -9.30 0.80 32.36
N GLU A 83 -9.22 -0.25 33.19
CA GLU A 83 -8.80 -1.58 32.77
C GLU A 83 -9.91 -2.24 31.95
N LEU A 84 -9.64 -2.41 30.66
CA LEU A 84 -10.58 -2.91 29.67
C LEU A 84 -10.67 -4.45 29.72
N ILE A 85 -11.82 -4.97 30.16
CA ILE A 85 -12.14 -6.41 30.09
C ILE A 85 -12.43 -6.84 28.66
N GLY A 86 -13.04 -5.95 27.88
CA GLY A 86 -13.38 -6.17 26.47
C GLY A 86 -14.26 -5.07 25.93
N SER A 87 -14.32 -4.95 24.61
CA SER A 87 -15.18 -3.99 23.93
C SER A 87 -15.78 -4.55 22.66
N PHE A 88 -17.01 -4.17 22.37
CA PHE A 88 -17.75 -4.59 21.19
C PHE A 88 -18.60 -3.44 20.63
N GLN A 89 -19.04 -3.60 19.40
CA GLN A 89 -19.88 -2.66 18.67
C GLN A 89 -21.25 -3.27 18.40
N LEU A 90 -22.27 -2.41 18.42
CA LEU A 90 -23.65 -2.77 18.06
C LEU A 90 -23.99 -2.28 16.67
N PHE A 91 -24.58 -3.18 15.89
CA PHE A 91 -25.12 -2.89 14.55
C PHE A 91 -26.53 -3.44 14.47
N HIS A 92 -27.45 -2.70 13.85
CA HIS A 92 -28.74 -3.28 13.52
C HIS A 92 -28.58 -4.12 12.24
N ARG A 93 -29.30 -5.23 12.16
CA ARG A 93 -29.30 -6.03 10.94
C ARG A 93 -30.04 -5.28 9.84
N SER A 94 -29.38 -5.08 8.71
CA SER A 94 -30.06 -4.74 7.46
C SER A 94 -30.42 -6.02 6.70
N LYS A 95 -31.52 -5.98 5.95
CA LYS A 95 -31.98 -7.06 5.07
C LYS A 95 -31.57 -6.82 3.61
N ASP A 96 -31.56 -5.55 3.18
CA ASP A 96 -31.39 -5.16 1.79
C ASP A 96 -30.06 -4.39 1.61
N GLU A 97 -29.95 -3.19 2.19
CA GLU A 97 -28.72 -2.37 2.15
C GLU A 97 -28.39 -1.73 3.52
N PRO A 98 -27.11 -1.69 3.91
CA PRO A 98 -26.67 -1.12 5.18
C PRO A 98 -26.69 0.41 5.16
N MET A 99 -27.47 1.03 6.04
CA MET A 99 -27.48 2.49 6.27
C MET A 99 -26.75 2.87 7.57
N TYR A 100 -26.24 4.09 7.61
CA TYR A 100 -25.69 4.77 8.78
C TYR A 100 -26.32 6.17 8.83
N GLU A 101 -26.86 6.56 9.99
CA GLU A 101 -27.55 7.85 10.14
C GLU A 101 -26.55 9.02 10.35
N PRO A 102 -26.82 10.22 9.80
CA PRO A 102 -26.03 11.41 10.05
C PRO A 102 -26.26 11.91 11.49
N GLU A 103 -25.28 12.64 12.05
CA GLU A 103 -25.23 13.02 13.47
C GLU A 103 -26.36 13.97 13.95
N GLU A 104 -27.25 14.45 13.07
CA GLU A 104 -28.11 15.62 13.31
C GLU A 104 -29.57 15.34 13.74
N SER A 105 -29.88 14.23 14.41
CA SER A 105 -31.17 14.11 15.11
C SER A 105 -30.98 13.99 16.62
N GLY A 106 -31.41 15.03 17.35
CA GLY A 106 -31.40 15.12 18.81
C GLY A 106 -32.40 14.17 19.49
N SER A 107 -32.33 12.88 19.17
CA SER A 107 -33.15 11.83 19.77
C SER A 107 -32.57 11.37 21.11
N GLU A 108 -33.45 11.20 22.10
CA GLU A 108 -33.14 10.76 23.47
C GLU A 108 -32.94 9.23 23.60
N SER A 109 -33.06 8.43 22.53
CA SER A 109 -32.97 6.95 22.61
C SER A 109 -31.74 6.42 21.89
N ILE A 110 -30.79 5.86 22.65
CA ILE A 110 -29.48 5.39 22.14
C ILE A 110 -29.66 4.08 21.37
N LEU A 111 -30.38 3.10 21.91
CA LEU A 111 -30.31 1.72 21.38
C LEU A 111 -31.50 1.31 20.51
N ARG A 112 -32.51 2.17 20.37
CA ARG A 112 -33.67 1.91 19.51
C ARG A 112 -33.46 2.37 18.07
N ARG A 113 -32.57 3.33 17.82
CA ARG A 113 -32.23 3.79 16.46
C ARG A 113 -30.85 3.32 16.02
N PRO A 114 -30.72 2.72 14.82
CA PRO A 114 -29.43 2.30 14.30
C PRO A 114 -28.54 3.51 14.04
N ARG A 115 -27.41 3.62 14.75
CA ARG A 115 -26.30 4.45 14.26
C ARG A 115 -25.57 3.82 13.09
N ALA A 116 -25.58 2.49 13.05
CA ALA A 116 -25.02 1.70 11.98
C ALA A 116 -25.89 0.46 11.76
N GLN A 117 -26.03 0.11 10.49
CA GLN A 117 -26.56 -1.18 10.08
C GLN A 117 -25.44 -2.03 9.48
N ALA A 118 -25.59 -3.34 9.58
CA ALA A 118 -24.70 -4.29 8.96
C ALA A 118 -25.51 -5.43 8.34
N LEU A 119 -24.96 -6.01 7.28
CA LEU A 119 -25.44 -7.25 6.71
C LEU A 119 -24.84 -8.44 7.47
N GLU A 120 -25.55 -9.55 7.45
CA GLU A 120 -25.05 -10.83 7.95
C GLU A 120 -23.96 -11.36 7.01
N ILE A 121 -22.80 -11.67 7.57
CA ILE A 121 -21.72 -12.35 6.85
C ILE A 121 -22.09 -13.83 6.70
N ILE A 122 -22.03 -14.35 5.47
CA ILE A 122 -22.39 -15.72 5.15
C ILE A 122 -21.32 -16.66 5.71
N ARG A 123 -21.75 -17.79 6.29
CA ARG A 123 -20.86 -18.70 7.00
C ARG A 123 -19.75 -19.30 6.15
N ASP A 124 -20.03 -19.57 4.89
CA ASP A 124 -19.14 -20.27 3.98
C ASP A 124 -19.15 -19.60 2.61
N SER A 125 -17.97 -19.15 2.16
CA SER A 125 -17.79 -18.45 0.89
C SER A 125 -17.95 -19.35 -0.33
N SER A 126 -17.89 -20.69 -0.17
CA SER A 126 -18.21 -21.66 -1.23
C SER A 126 -19.72 -21.87 -1.42
N SER A 127 -20.54 -21.39 -0.48
CA SER A 127 -21.98 -21.64 -0.50
C SER A 127 -22.69 -20.92 -1.63
N LYS A 128 -23.84 -21.45 -2.05
CA LYS A 128 -24.68 -20.83 -3.08
C LYS A 128 -25.05 -19.39 -2.72
N ALA A 129 -25.37 -19.12 -1.46
CA ALA A 129 -25.73 -17.78 -0.99
C ALA A 129 -24.56 -16.78 -1.15
N ALA A 130 -23.32 -17.22 -0.89
CA ALA A 130 -22.13 -16.39 -1.07
C ALA A 130 -21.88 -16.08 -2.55
N LEU A 131 -22.01 -17.08 -3.42
CA LEU A 131 -21.88 -16.89 -4.86
C LEU A 131 -23.01 -16.02 -5.44
N GLU A 132 -24.24 -16.15 -4.93
CA GLU A 132 -25.37 -15.26 -5.27
C GLU A 132 -25.09 -13.81 -4.84
N ARG A 133 -24.50 -13.59 -3.65
CA ARG A 133 -24.07 -12.25 -3.19
C ARG A 133 -23.01 -11.65 -4.11
N ALA A 134 -22.01 -12.43 -4.49
CA ALA A 134 -20.97 -11.99 -5.42
C ALA A 134 -21.53 -11.70 -6.83
N ALA A 135 -22.46 -12.51 -7.32
CA ALA A 135 -23.15 -12.29 -8.59
C ALA A 135 -24.01 -11.01 -8.57
N GLN A 136 -24.66 -10.70 -7.44
CA GLN A 136 -25.39 -9.44 -7.25
C GLN A 136 -24.47 -8.24 -7.32
N TRP A 137 -23.30 -8.28 -6.66
CA TRP A 137 -22.31 -7.19 -6.76
C TRP A 137 -21.81 -6.97 -8.18
N LEU A 138 -21.50 -8.06 -8.91
CA LEU A 138 -21.08 -7.99 -10.30
C LEU A 138 -22.18 -7.39 -11.18
N SER A 139 -23.41 -7.88 -11.07
CA SER A 139 -24.55 -7.41 -11.87
C SER A 139 -24.86 -5.94 -11.59
N TYR A 140 -24.93 -5.55 -10.31
CA TYR A 140 -25.14 -4.17 -9.92
C TYR A 140 -24.08 -3.24 -10.51
N CYS A 141 -22.80 -3.63 -10.44
CA CYS A 141 -21.70 -2.85 -10.99
C CYS A 141 -21.76 -2.77 -12.53
N LEU A 142 -22.18 -3.83 -13.22
CA LEU A 142 -22.35 -3.80 -14.68
C LEU A 142 -23.52 -2.91 -15.12
N GLU A 143 -24.59 -2.86 -14.32
CA GLU A 143 -25.82 -2.13 -14.65
C GLU A 143 -25.78 -0.65 -14.26
N HIS A 144 -25.05 -0.29 -13.19
CA HIS A 144 -25.15 1.04 -12.57
C HIS A 144 -23.82 1.83 -12.52
N ASP A 145 -22.68 1.18 -12.75
CA ASP A 145 -21.36 1.80 -12.63
C ASP A 145 -20.68 1.96 -13.99
N GLU A 146 -21.08 2.98 -14.75
CA GLU A 146 -20.53 3.30 -16.09
C GLU A 146 -18.99 3.37 -16.09
N ALA A 147 -18.38 3.86 -15.00
CA ALA A 147 -16.93 3.93 -14.89
C ALA A 147 -16.23 2.56 -14.84
N CYS A 148 -16.98 1.50 -14.54
CA CYS A 148 -16.50 0.12 -14.52
C CYS A 148 -16.73 -0.62 -15.84
N GLU A 149 -17.29 0.02 -16.89
CA GLU A 149 -17.39 -0.62 -18.21
C GLU A 149 -16.05 -1.26 -18.61
N VAL A 150 -16.11 -2.49 -19.13
CA VAL A 150 -14.89 -3.23 -19.48
C VAL A 150 -14.20 -2.46 -20.61
N PRO A 151 -12.97 -1.94 -20.40
CA PRO A 151 -12.26 -1.25 -21.47
C PRO A 151 -12.06 -2.18 -22.65
N ASN A 152 -12.23 -1.63 -23.85
CA ASN A 152 -11.76 -2.17 -25.13
C ASN A 152 -12.08 -3.66 -25.38
N ALA A 153 -13.16 -3.88 -26.13
CA ALA A 153 -13.53 -5.21 -26.60
C ALA A 153 -12.40 -5.89 -27.40
N ASP A 154 -11.50 -5.16 -28.09
CA ASP A 154 -10.61 -5.75 -29.10
C ASP A 154 -9.38 -6.52 -28.57
N PHE A 155 -9.20 -6.66 -27.25
CA PHE A 155 -8.08 -7.40 -26.67
C PHE A 155 -8.51 -8.76 -26.08
N MET A 156 -7.73 -9.79 -26.35
CA MET A 156 -7.83 -11.09 -25.71
C MET A 156 -6.46 -11.63 -25.31
N PRO A 157 -6.32 -12.29 -24.13
CA PRO A 157 -5.12 -13.04 -23.80
C PRO A 157 -4.85 -14.14 -24.84
N ARG A 158 -3.58 -14.50 -25.02
CA ARG A 158 -3.16 -15.52 -26.00
C ARG A 158 -3.75 -16.91 -25.72
N LEU A 159 -3.90 -17.23 -24.43
CA LEU A 159 -4.51 -18.46 -23.94
C LEU A 159 -5.53 -18.13 -22.86
N LEU A 160 -6.64 -18.87 -22.86
CA LEU A 160 -7.64 -18.87 -21.81
C LEU A 160 -8.01 -20.30 -21.46
N MET A 161 -8.47 -20.50 -20.23
CA MET A 161 -9.09 -21.75 -19.80
C MET A 161 -10.60 -21.63 -19.91
N ASN A 162 -11.24 -22.56 -20.62
CA ASN A 162 -12.68 -22.74 -20.54
C ASN A 162 -13.01 -23.51 -19.26
N VAL A 163 -13.96 -23.00 -18.49
CA VAL A 163 -14.38 -23.57 -17.19
C VAL A 163 -15.87 -23.92 -17.16
N ASP A 164 -16.56 -23.78 -18.29
CA ASP A 164 -18.00 -23.99 -18.40
C ASP A 164 -18.35 -25.48 -18.33
N SER A 165 -19.02 -25.87 -17.25
CA SER A 165 -19.46 -27.25 -17.04
C SER A 165 -20.48 -27.74 -18.05
N GLN A 166 -21.17 -26.84 -18.78
CA GLN A 166 -22.12 -27.21 -19.84
C GLN A 166 -21.41 -27.57 -21.15
N VAL A 167 -20.23 -27.00 -21.38
CA VAL A 167 -19.40 -27.32 -22.56
C VAL A 167 -18.59 -28.59 -22.31
N SER A 168 -17.96 -28.68 -21.13
CA SER A 168 -17.17 -29.84 -20.71
C SER A 168 -17.16 -29.93 -19.18
N GLY A 169 -17.26 -31.15 -18.63
CA GLY A 169 -17.14 -31.34 -17.18
C GLY A 169 -15.77 -30.90 -16.64
N GLU A 170 -14.73 -31.11 -17.44
CA GLU A 170 -13.33 -30.77 -17.13
C GLU A 170 -12.89 -29.51 -17.88
N PRO A 171 -12.09 -28.62 -17.27
CA PRO A 171 -11.55 -27.44 -17.93
C PRO A 171 -10.54 -27.82 -19.02
N PHE A 172 -10.32 -26.90 -19.97
CA PHE A 172 -9.31 -27.05 -21.02
C PHE A 172 -8.82 -25.68 -21.49
N LEU A 173 -7.59 -25.60 -21.98
CA LEU A 173 -7.07 -24.38 -22.60
C LEU A 173 -7.60 -24.21 -24.01
N PHE A 174 -7.66 -22.98 -24.50
CA PHE A 174 -7.92 -22.68 -25.90
C PHE A 174 -7.31 -21.33 -26.29
N ARG A 175 -7.18 -21.10 -27.60
CA ARG A 175 -6.82 -19.80 -28.16
C ARG A 175 -8.10 -19.07 -28.56
N PRO A 176 -8.43 -17.92 -27.94
CA PRO A 176 -9.65 -17.20 -28.29
C PRO A 176 -9.56 -16.67 -29.72
N THR A 177 -10.58 -16.96 -30.53
CA THR A 177 -10.74 -16.45 -31.91
C THR A 177 -11.68 -15.26 -31.99
N GLN A 178 -12.45 -15.03 -30.92
CA GLN A 178 -13.37 -13.93 -30.76
C GLN A 178 -13.21 -13.36 -29.35
N ILE A 179 -13.66 -12.12 -29.21
CA ILE A 179 -13.69 -11.41 -27.94
C ILE A 179 -14.67 -12.13 -27.03
N ALA A 180 -14.23 -12.48 -25.82
CA ALA A 180 -15.05 -13.16 -24.83
C ALA A 180 -14.74 -12.63 -23.44
N PRO A 181 -15.76 -12.47 -22.56
CA PRO A 181 -15.52 -12.11 -21.17
C PRO A 181 -14.74 -13.22 -20.47
N TYR A 182 -13.80 -12.83 -19.62
CA TYR A 182 -13.01 -13.74 -18.81
C TYR A 182 -12.77 -13.16 -17.42
N ALA A 183 -12.59 -14.04 -16.45
CA ALA A 183 -12.05 -13.68 -15.15
C ALA A 183 -10.53 -13.91 -15.11
N CYS A 184 -9.83 -13.19 -14.25
CA CYS A 184 -8.44 -13.51 -13.88
C CYS A 184 -8.40 -14.08 -12.45
N LEU A 185 -7.44 -14.97 -12.17
CA LEU A 185 -7.11 -15.38 -10.81
C LEU A 185 -5.80 -14.72 -10.36
N SER A 186 -5.87 -13.94 -9.29
CA SER A 186 -4.73 -13.38 -8.56
C SER A 186 -4.57 -14.16 -7.25
N TYR A 187 -3.47 -14.88 -7.08
CA TYR A 187 -3.29 -15.86 -6.00
C TYR A 187 -1.82 -16.10 -5.64
N CYS A 188 -1.57 -16.67 -4.46
CA CYS A 188 -0.22 -17.06 -4.05
C CYS A 188 0.09 -18.50 -4.46
N TRP A 189 1.20 -18.73 -5.15
CA TRP A 189 1.64 -20.09 -5.50
C TRP A 189 2.01 -20.89 -4.24
N GLY A 190 2.72 -20.27 -3.31
CA GLY A 190 3.29 -20.91 -2.13
C GLY A 190 4.82 -20.82 -2.11
N SER A 191 5.42 -21.13 -0.96
CA SER A 191 6.89 -21.28 -0.86
C SER A 191 7.39 -22.56 -1.51
N ASP A 192 6.55 -23.61 -1.50
CA ASP A 192 6.77 -24.84 -2.23
C ASP A 192 6.13 -24.72 -3.62
N THR A 193 6.97 -24.62 -4.63
CA THR A 193 6.53 -24.53 -6.04
C THR A 193 6.70 -25.86 -6.77
N GLU A 194 7.27 -26.87 -6.11
CA GLU A 194 7.41 -28.20 -6.69
C GLU A 194 6.02 -28.84 -6.81
N GLY A 195 5.63 -29.23 -8.02
CA GLY A 195 4.36 -29.90 -8.27
C GLY A 195 3.14 -28.98 -8.48
N ILE A 196 3.31 -27.65 -8.53
CA ILE A 196 2.25 -26.78 -9.03
C ILE A 196 2.05 -27.06 -10.51
N LEU A 197 0.82 -27.36 -10.93
CA LEU A 197 0.53 -27.63 -12.33
C LEU A 197 0.80 -26.37 -13.17
N GLN A 198 1.67 -26.51 -14.15
CA GLN A 198 2.09 -25.46 -15.06
C GLN A 198 1.92 -25.91 -16.50
N THR A 199 1.63 -24.97 -17.40
CA THR A 199 1.67 -25.24 -18.83
C THR A 199 3.11 -25.11 -19.34
N THR A 200 3.60 -26.17 -19.96
CA THR A 200 4.89 -26.24 -20.64
C THR A 200 4.68 -26.59 -22.11
N THR A 201 5.74 -26.44 -22.91
CA THR A 201 5.71 -26.85 -24.33
C THR A 201 5.34 -28.33 -24.51
N GLU A 202 5.72 -29.19 -23.56
CA GLU A 202 5.42 -30.63 -23.57
C GLU A 202 3.94 -30.95 -23.33
N ASN A 203 3.30 -30.27 -22.38
CA ASN A 203 1.93 -30.59 -21.96
C ASN A 203 0.85 -29.71 -22.61
N LEU A 204 1.23 -28.64 -23.34
CA LEU A 204 0.31 -27.68 -23.98
C LEU A 204 -0.78 -28.36 -24.84
N GLU A 205 -0.40 -29.33 -25.68
CA GLU A 205 -1.36 -30.06 -26.53
C GLU A 205 -2.33 -30.93 -25.73
N SER A 206 -1.92 -31.44 -24.56
CA SER A 206 -2.81 -32.15 -23.66
C SER A 206 -3.78 -31.20 -22.96
N HIS A 207 -3.30 -30.03 -22.54
CA HIS A 207 -4.10 -29.00 -21.90
C HIS A 207 -5.17 -28.42 -22.84
N PHE A 208 -4.95 -28.40 -24.17
CA PHE A 208 -5.99 -28.06 -25.15
C PHE A 208 -7.14 -29.06 -25.20
N LYS A 209 -6.91 -30.32 -24.80
CA LYS A 209 -7.92 -31.37 -24.80
C LYS A 209 -8.71 -31.39 -23.50
N SER A 210 -8.00 -31.42 -22.37
CA SER A 210 -8.59 -31.46 -21.04
C SER A 210 -7.50 -31.31 -19.98
N ILE A 211 -7.85 -30.64 -18.88
CA ILE A 211 -7.08 -30.57 -17.64
C ILE A 211 -7.97 -31.13 -16.53
N PRO A 212 -7.69 -32.33 -15.99
CA PRO A 212 -8.50 -32.90 -14.92
C PRO A 212 -8.54 -31.98 -13.70
N LEU A 213 -9.74 -31.67 -13.18
CA LEU A 213 -9.94 -30.84 -11.98
C LEU A 213 -9.14 -31.35 -10.79
N SER A 214 -9.01 -32.66 -10.65
CA SER A 214 -8.26 -33.30 -9.56
C SER A 214 -6.75 -33.04 -9.61
N GLN A 215 -6.20 -32.65 -10.76
CA GLN A 215 -4.78 -32.29 -10.92
C GLN A 215 -4.52 -30.81 -10.65
N LEU A 216 -5.56 -29.98 -10.64
CA LEU A 216 -5.43 -28.55 -10.38
C LEU A 216 -5.22 -28.30 -8.88
N PRO A 217 -4.36 -27.33 -8.50
CA PRO A 217 -4.29 -26.81 -7.14
C PRO A 217 -5.67 -26.41 -6.60
N LEU A 218 -5.88 -26.60 -5.29
CA LEU A 218 -7.17 -26.35 -4.64
C LEU A 218 -7.67 -24.91 -4.85
N GLY A 219 -6.77 -23.92 -4.83
CA GLY A 219 -7.11 -22.52 -5.12
C GLY A 219 -7.58 -22.30 -6.56
N ILE A 220 -7.05 -23.03 -7.54
CA ILE A 220 -7.55 -22.92 -8.93
C ILE A 220 -8.91 -23.60 -9.07
N GLN A 221 -9.13 -24.73 -8.39
CA GLN A 221 -10.46 -25.37 -8.32
C GLN A 221 -11.51 -24.44 -7.69
N ASP A 222 -11.15 -23.72 -6.63
CA ASP A 222 -11.99 -22.72 -6.00
C ASP A 222 -12.32 -21.58 -6.98
N ALA A 223 -11.35 -21.07 -7.73
CA ALA A 223 -11.58 -20.04 -8.75
C ALA A 223 -12.53 -20.51 -9.87
N ILE A 224 -12.41 -21.77 -10.30
CA ILE A 224 -13.37 -22.40 -11.23
C ILE A 224 -14.77 -22.45 -10.63
N THR A 225 -14.88 -22.77 -9.34
CA THR A 225 -16.15 -22.80 -8.61
C THR A 225 -16.81 -21.42 -8.57
N VAL A 226 -16.03 -20.37 -8.29
CA VAL A 226 -16.50 -18.98 -8.34
C VAL A 226 -16.95 -18.62 -9.76
N CYS A 227 -16.15 -18.90 -10.78
CA CYS A 227 -16.51 -18.60 -12.17
C CYS A 227 -17.84 -19.26 -12.58
N ARG A 228 -18.01 -20.55 -12.27
CA ARG A 228 -19.26 -21.28 -12.52
C ARG A 228 -20.44 -20.68 -11.76
N GLY A 229 -20.23 -20.26 -10.51
CA GLY A 229 -21.26 -19.60 -9.69
C GLY A 229 -21.69 -18.23 -10.20
N LEU A 230 -20.77 -17.49 -10.84
CA LEU A 230 -21.00 -16.16 -11.42
C LEU A 230 -21.35 -16.21 -12.91
N ASN A 231 -21.49 -17.41 -13.50
CA ASN A 231 -21.72 -17.62 -14.94
C ASN A 231 -20.64 -16.97 -15.83
N ILE A 232 -19.38 -17.11 -15.44
CA ILE A 232 -18.20 -16.70 -16.21
C ILE A 232 -17.56 -17.95 -16.82
N HIS A 233 -17.52 -18.02 -18.15
CA HIS A 233 -17.13 -19.24 -18.88
C HIS A 233 -15.61 -19.39 -19.10
N ASN A 234 -14.86 -18.30 -18.96
CA ASN A 234 -13.43 -18.26 -19.26
C ASN A 234 -12.64 -17.73 -18.06
N LEU A 235 -11.52 -18.38 -17.76
CA LEU A 235 -10.62 -18.03 -16.67
C LEU A 235 -9.18 -17.91 -17.20
N TRP A 236 -8.48 -16.88 -16.76
CA TRP A 236 -7.05 -16.69 -16.97
C TRP A 236 -6.30 -16.97 -15.67
N VAL A 237 -5.32 -17.86 -15.72
CA VAL A 237 -4.45 -18.24 -14.59
C VAL A 237 -3.00 -18.22 -15.07
N ASP A 238 -2.12 -17.47 -14.41
CA ASP A 238 -0.73 -17.25 -14.82
C ASP A 238 0.05 -18.54 -15.09
N SER A 239 -0.03 -19.52 -14.19
CA SER A 239 0.66 -20.80 -14.28
C SER A 239 0.22 -21.66 -15.48
N LEU A 240 -1.00 -21.45 -16.00
CA LEU A 240 -1.62 -22.29 -17.02
C LEU A 240 -1.81 -21.59 -18.37
N CYS A 241 -2.07 -20.28 -18.35
CA CYS A 241 -2.31 -19.47 -19.54
C CYS A 241 -1.02 -18.79 -20.04
N ILE A 242 0.11 -19.01 -19.37
CA ILE A 242 1.46 -18.66 -19.85
C ILE A 242 2.26 -19.96 -19.97
N VAL A 243 2.97 -20.12 -21.08
CA VAL A 243 3.89 -21.25 -21.30
C VAL A 243 5.18 -20.96 -20.53
N GLN A 244 5.46 -21.74 -19.48
CA GLN A 244 6.47 -21.39 -18.46
C GLN A 244 7.92 -21.68 -18.87
N ASP A 245 8.13 -22.62 -19.78
CA ASP A 245 9.45 -23.10 -20.23
C ASP A 245 9.93 -22.48 -21.55
N ASP A 246 9.12 -21.61 -22.17
CA ASP A 246 9.48 -20.84 -23.36
C ASP A 246 9.78 -19.37 -22.96
N PRO A 247 11.06 -18.95 -22.89
CA PRO A 247 11.43 -17.60 -22.46
C PRO A 247 10.87 -16.49 -23.35
N VAL A 248 10.67 -16.75 -24.64
CA VAL A 248 10.16 -15.74 -25.58
C VAL A 248 8.66 -15.57 -25.36
N ALA A 249 7.91 -16.68 -25.36
CA ALA A 249 6.47 -16.63 -25.12
C ALA A 249 6.14 -16.12 -23.71
N TRP A 250 6.93 -16.51 -22.71
CA TRP A 250 6.79 -16.02 -21.34
C TRP A 250 6.95 -14.50 -21.27
N LEU A 251 7.97 -13.97 -21.92
CA LEU A 251 8.26 -12.54 -21.92
C LEU A 251 7.18 -11.74 -22.67
N GLU A 252 6.67 -12.25 -23.78
CA GLU A 252 5.54 -11.67 -24.51
C GLU A 252 4.27 -11.62 -23.65
N ASP A 253 3.89 -12.73 -23.01
CA ASP A 253 2.68 -12.76 -22.16
C ASP A 253 2.85 -11.91 -20.88
N ALA A 254 4.02 -11.98 -20.23
CA ALA A 254 4.32 -11.18 -19.04
C ALA A 254 4.31 -9.68 -19.35
N SER A 255 4.76 -9.27 -20.54
CA SER A 255 4.68 -7.86 -20.97
C SER A 255 3.26 -7.34 -21.19
N GLN A 256 2.27 -8.26 -21.31
CA GLN A 256 0.86 -7.98 -21.51
C GLN A 256 0.01 -8.14 -20.24
N MET A 257 0.60 -8.48 -19.08
CA MET A 257 -0.13 -8.60 -17.81
C MET A 257 -0.99 -7.37 -17.52
N ASP A 258 -0.52 -6.19 -17.93
CA ASP A 258 -1.23 -4.94 -17.75
C ASP A 258 -2.59 -4.95 -18.46
N ARG A 259 -2.60 -5.40 -19.71
CA ARG A 259 -3.79 -5.54 -20.55
C ARG A 259 -4.68 -6.69 -20.08
N ILE A 260 -4.10 -7.82 -19.70
CA ILE A 260 -4.84 -8.99 -19.22
C ILE A 260 -5.68 -8.64 -17.99
N TYR A 261 -5.09 -8.01 -16.98
CA TYR A 261 -5.84 -7.62 -15.79
C TYR A 261 -6.77 -6.43 -16.02
N LEU A 262 -6.38 -5.46 -16.85
CA LEU A 262 -7.21 -4.29 -17.14
C LEU A 262 -8.49 -4.64 -17.92
N HIS A 263 -8.40 -5.58 -18.86
CA HIS A 263 -9.51 -5.96 -19.75
C HIS A 263 -10.32 -7.18 -19.24
N SER A 264 -10.03 -7.68 -18.03
CA SER A 264 -10.83 -8.76 -17.44
C SER A 264 -12.21 -8.26 -17.01
N LEU A 265 -13.22 -9.13 -17.06
CA LEU A 265 -14.54 -8.84 -16.51
C LEU A 265 -14.48 -8.70 -14.98
N LEU A 266 -13.71 -9.58 -14.36
CA LEU A 266 -13.54 -9.69 -12.91
C LEU A 266 -12.17 -10.30 -12.60
N THR A 267 -11.49 -9.79 -11.57
CA THR A 267 -10.35 -10.50 -10.98
C THR A 267 -10.76 -11.13 -9.65
N ILE A 268 -10.62 -12.45 -9.54
CA ILE A 268 -10.77 -13.20 -8.30
C ILE A 268 -9.43 -13.07 -7.55
N ALA A 269 -9.46 -12.46 -6.37
CA ALA A 269 -8.26 -12.23 -5.56
C ALA A 269 -8.29 -13.12 -4.30
N ALA A 270 -7.50 -14.19 -4.31
CA ALA A 270 -7.27 -15.03 -3.15
C ALA A 270 -6.20 -14.37 -2.26
N LEU A 271 -6.64 -13.44 -1.40
CA LEU A 271 -5.75 -12.66 -0.53
C LEU A 271 -5.08 -13.55 0.54
N GLU A 272 -5.84 -14.54 1.00
CA GLU A 272 -5.38 -15.69 1.79
C GLU A 272 -5.93 -16.97 1.13
N PRO A 273 -5.24 -18.12 1.24
CA PRO A 273 -4.04 -18.39 2.02
C PRO A 273 -2.72 -18.08 1.28
N THR A 274 -1.58 -18.32 1.95
CA THR A 274 -0.22 -18.14 1.40
C THR A 274 0.17 -19.16 0.31
N SER A 275 -0.68 -20.13 -0.05
CA SER A 275 -0.39 -21.14 -1.08
C SER A 275 -1.65 -21.63 -1.79
N CYS A 276 -1.52 -21.89 -3.09
CA CYS A 276 -2.59 -22.36 -3.96
C CYS A 276 -2.99 -23.83 -3.72
N ASN A 277 -2.18 -24.56 -2.95
CA ASN A 277 -2.50 -25.92 -2.52
C ASN A 277 -3.55 -25.95 -1.40
N SER A 278 -3.88 -24.81 -0.81
CA SER A 278 -4.94 -24.63 0.16
C SER A 278 -6.15 -23.94 -0.46
N ARG A 279 -7.35 -24.25 0.04
CA ARG A 279 -8.58 -23.57 -0.39
C ARG A 279 -8.62 -22.15 0.14
N PHE A 280 -9.09 -21.21 -0.69
CA PHE A 280 -9.47 -19.87 -0.25
C PHE A 280 -10.98 -19.77 0.00
N LEU A 281 -11.76 -20.69 -0.56
CA LEU A 281 -13.17 -20.83 -0.22
C LEU A 281 -13.35 -21.69 1.03
N GLY A 282 -14.37 -21.38 1.81
CA GLY A 282 -14.74 -22.13 3.00
C GLY A 282 -15.29 -21.24 4.11
N ALA A 283 -15.17 -21.72 5.34
CA ALA A 283 -15.67 -21.03 6.52
C ALA A 283 -15.02 -19.65 6.70
N GLN A 284 -15.85 -18.62 6.88
CA GLN A 284 -15.41 -17.24 7.04
C GLN A 284 -15.27 -16.88 8.53
N ASN A 285 -14.12 -16.34 8.96
CA ASN A 285 -13.85 -16.09 10.39
C ASN A 285 -14.87 -15.12 11.00
N PHE A 286 -15.32 -14.11 10.25
CA PHE A 286 -16.27 -13.12 10.75
C PHE A 286 -17.71 -13.62 10.77
N ALA A 287 -18.03 -14.70 10.08
CA ALA A 287 -19.31 -15.36 10.24
C ALA A 287 -19.35 -16.28 11.48
N HIS A 288 -18.20 -16.52 12.11
CA HIS A 288 -18.12 -17.34 13.32
C HIS A 288 -18.86 -16.65 14.48
N PRO A 289 -19.66 -17.38 15.29
CA PRO A 289 -20.41 -16.79 16.41
C PRO A 289 -19.54 -16.00 17.39
N ASN A 290 -18.30 -16.41 17.63
CA ASN A 290 -17.36 -15.65 18.49
C ASN A 290 -17.05 -14.23 17.97
N TRP A 291 -17.22 -13.98 16.68
CA TRP A 291 -16.99 -12.66 16.08
C TRP A 291 -18.31 -11.94 15.76
N GLN A 292 -19.32 -12.64 15.25
CA GLN A 292 -20.64 -12.07 15.02
C GLN A 292 -21.71 -12.85 15.78
N CYS A 293 -22.20 -12.24 16.86
CA CYS A 293 -23.39 -12.74 17.55
C CYS A 293 -24.62 -11.97 17.08
N ARG A 294 -25.72 -12.68 16.80
CA ARG A 294 -27.03 -12.10 16.52
C ARG A 294 -27.97 -12.38 17.68
N PHE A 295 -28.70 -11.37 18.13
CA PHE A 295 -29.84 -11.54 19.02
C PHE A 295 -31.03 -10.71 18.55
N VAL A 296 -32.22 -11.10 19.00
CA VAL A 296 -33.48 -10.42 18.68
C VAL A 296 -33.94 -9.69 19.93
N ALA A 297 -33.89 -8.36 19.90
CA ALA A 297 -34.35 -7.52 20.97
C ALA A 297 -35.85 -7.24 20.82
N ASP A 298 -36.62 -7.58 21.85
CA ASP A 298 -38.04 -7.23 21.93
C ASP A 298 -38.19 -5.76 22.36
N ILE A 299 -38.20 -4.86 21.36
CA ILE A 299 -38.29 -3.41 21.57
C ILE A 299 -39.60 -2.81 21.05
N THR A 300 -40.57 -3.65 20.69
CA THR A 300 -41.80 -3.24 19.99
C THR A 300 -42.64 -2.29 20.85
N GLN A 301 -42.99 -1.12 20.31
CA GLN A 301 -43.94 -0.20 20.98
C GLN A 301 -45.38 -0.45 20.56
N LYS A 302 -45.57 -1.07 19.39
CA LYS A 302 -46.86 -1.44 18.82
C LYS A 302 -46.89 -2.94 18.52
N PRO A 303 -48.06 -3.60 18.62
CA PRO A 303 -48.20 -5.04 18.36
C PRO A 303 -47.73 -5.48 16.96
N ASP A 304 -47.71 -4.55 15.99
CA ASP A 304 -47.44 -4.82 14.57
C ASP A 304 -45.99 -4.52 14.16
N GLU A 305 -45.13 -4.06 15.08
CA GLU A 305 -43.73 -3.75 14.79
C GLU A 305 -42.87 -5.02 14.83
N SER A 306 -42.00 -5.21 13.84
CA SER A 306 -41.07 -6.36 13.84
C SER A 306 -40.02 -6.20 14.95
N PRO A 307 -39.63 -7.28 15.64
CA PRO A 307 -38.59 -7.20 16.66
C PRO A 307 -37.25 -6.80 16.05
N LEU A 308 -36.44 -6.08 16.82
CA LEU A 308 -35.17 -5.56 16.32
C LEU A 308 -34.10 -6.65 16.34
N GLU A 309 -33.47 -6.89 15.19
CA GLU A 309 -32.33 -7.78 15.10
C GLU A 309 -31.03 -6.99 15.25
N VAL A 310 -30.21 -7.39 16.22
CA VAL A 310 -28.95 -6.71 16.58
C VAL A 310 -27.78 -7.66 16.41
N PHE A 311 -26.73 -7.19 15.74
CA PHE A 311 -25.42 -7.82 15.71
C PHE A 311 -24.49 -7.21 16.76
N VAL A 312 -23.73 -8.08 17.38
CA VAL A 312 -22.66 -7.77 18.32
C VAL A 312 -21.35 -8.24 17.71
N ARG A 313 -20.41 -7.31 17.51
CA ARG A 313 -19.08 -7.62 16.95
C ARG A 313 -17.97 -7.06 17.85
N PRO A 314 -16.92 -7.84 18.21
CA PRO A 314 -15.77 -7.33 18.96
C PRO A 314 -15.14 -6.13 18.26
N LYS A 315 -14.72 -5.12 19.03
CA LYS A 315 -13.93 -4.00 18.50
C LYS A 315 -12.46 -4.42 18.42
N ARG A 316 -11.79 -4.21 17.29
CA ARG A 316 -10.37 -4.60 17.11
C ARG A 316 -9.45 -3.60 17.81
N ALA A 317 -8.30 -4.10 18.29
CA ALA A 317 -7.20 -3.24 18.75
C ALA A 317 -6.60 -2.40 17.60
N GLU A 318 -6.73 -2.90 16.36
CA GLU A 318 -6.32 -2.28 15.09
C GLU A 318 -7.27 -1.18 14.59
N ASP A 319 -8.45 -1.00 15.19
CA ASP A 319 -9.37 0.11 14.86
C ASP A 319 -8.86 1.47 15.42
N GLN A 320 -7.63 1.53 15.94
CA GLN A 320 -6.91 2.78 16.14
C GLN A 320 -6.32 3.20 14.78
N GLU A 321 -6.73 4.36 14.29
CA GLU A 321 -6.52 4.88 12.91
C GLU A 321 -5.05 4.99 12.42
N ASP A 322 -4.05 4.48 13.15
CA ASP A 322 -2.64 4.85 12.99
C ASP A 322 -1.63 3.69 12.83
N LYS A 323 -2.02 2.42 12.65
CA LYS A 323 -1.06 1.32 12.39
C LYS A 323 -1.25 0.68 11.02
N GLU A 324 -0.69 1.34 9.99
CA GLU A 324 -0.67 0.86 8.60
C GLU A 324 0.16 -0.43 8.38
N GLU A 325 1.08 -0.79 9.30
CA GLU A 325 2.12 -1.79 9.03
C GLU A 325 1.67 -3.27 9.00
N ASP A 326 0.55 -3.66 9.60
CA ASP A 326 0.17 -5.10 9.76
C ASP A 326 -1.09 -5.54 8.99
N THR A 327 -1.58 -4.70 8.07
CA THR A 327 -2.85 -4.95 7.35
C THR A 327 -2.68 -5.66 5.99
N LYS A 328 -1.44 -5.77 5.47
CA LYS A 328 -1.19 -6.40 4.16
C LYS A 328 -1.36 -7.91 4.25
N ARG A 329 -2.30 -8.45 3.45
CA ARG A 329 -2.53 -9.89 3.31
C ARG A 329 -1.40 -10.55 2.53
N SER A 330 -1.34 -11.89 2.59
CA SER A 330 -0.27 -12.68 1.98
C SER A 330 -0.04 -12.37 0.50
N LEU A 331 -1.12 -12.14 -0.26
CA LEU A 331 -1.03 -11.77 -1.68
C LEU A 331 -0.44 -10.37 -1.91
N ASP A 332 -0.85 -9.37 -1.12
CA ASP A 332 -0.42 -7.97 -1.27
C ASP A 332 1.05 -7.75 -0.91
N LYS A 333 1.68 -8.72 -0.27
CA LYS A 333 3.12 -8.72 -0.02
C LYS A 333 3.94 -9.03 -1.26
N ARG A 334 3.35 -9.54 -2.36
CA ARG A 334 4.08 -9.95 -3.59
C ARG A 334 4.13 -8.83 -4.62
N GLY A 335 5.26 -8.68 -5.31
CA GLY A 335 5.51 -7.59 -6.26
C GLY A 335 4.59 -7.60 -7.48
N TRP A 336 4.48 -8.76 -8.16
CA TRP A 336 3.58 -8.95 -9.31
C TRP A 336 2.11 -8.61 -8.96
N CYS A 337 1.68 -8.97 -7.75
CA CYS A 337 0.32 -8.74 -7.26
C CYS A 337 -0.06 -7.25 -7.13
N LEU A 338 0.88 -6.31 -7.26
CA LEU A 338 0.53 -4.89 -7.30
C LEU A 338 -0.30 -4.55 -8.54
N GLN A 339 0.15 -5.02 -9.71
CA GLN A 339 -0.58 -4.79 -10.95
C GLN A 339 -1.95 -5.49 -10.92
N GLU A 340 -1.99 -6.71 -10.37
CA GLU A 340 -3.20 -7.51 -10.21
C GLU A 340 -4.22 -6.86 -9.26
N SER A 341 -3.76 -5.98 -8.37
CA SER A 341 -4.59 -5.21 -7.45
C SER A 341 -5.06 -3.88 -8.07
N LEU A 342 -4.17 -3.16 -8.75
CA LEU A 342 -4.45 -1.82 -9.27
C LEU A 342 -5.21 -1.79 -10.59
N LEU A 343 -4.97 -2.77 -11.46
CA LEU A 343 -5.43 -2.73 -12.86
C LEU A 343 -6.84 -3.24 -13.11
N PRO A 344 -7.37 -4.26 -12.42
CA PRO A 344 -8.72 -4.74 -12.71
C PRO A 344 -9.77 -3.68 -12.42
N SER A 345 -10.78 -3.54 -13.28
CA SER A 345 -11.94 -2.67 -13.00
C SER A 345 -12.78 -3.19 -11.84
N ARG A 346 -12.75 -4.51 -11.59
CA ARG A 346 -13.47 -5.22 -10.53
C ARG A 346 -12.60 -6.30 -9.91
N ARG A 347 -12.62 -6.39 -8.58
CA ARG A 347 -12.01 -7.47 -7.81
C ARG A 347 -13.02 -8.05 -6.83
N LEU A 348 -13.09 -9.37 -6.79
CA LEU A 348 -13.77 -10.11 -5.73
C LEU A 348 -12.70 -10.76 -4.85
N CYS A 349 -12.56 -10.24 -3.64
CA CYS A 349 -11.48 -10.56 -2.72
C CYS A 349 -11.94 -11.57 -1.66
N PHE A 350 -11.12 -12.58 -1.42
CA PHE A 350 -11.29 -13.59 -0.38
C PHE A 350 -10.12 -13.50 0.60
N ASN A 351 -10.35 -13.02 1.82
CA ASN A 351 -9.30 -12.80 2.83
C ASN A 351 -9.37 -13.76 4.03
N GLY A 352 -10.28 -14.74 3.99
CA GLY A 352 -10.55 -15.68 5.09
C GLY A 352 -11.44 -15.13 6.21
N ASP A 353 -11.52 -13.81 6.36
CA ASP A 353 -12.38 -13.15 7.33
C ASP A 353 -13.81 -12.96 6.80
N GLU A 354 -13.95 -12.36 5.62
CA GLU A 354 -15.18 -12.21 4.85
C GLU A 354 -14.87 -11.92 3.36
N MET A 355 -15.86 -12.01 2.47
CA MET A 355 -15.69 -11.55 1.09
C MET A 355 -15.71 -10.02 1.01
N SER A 356 -14.96 -9.43 0.09
CA SER A 356 -15.08 -8.02 -0.24
C SER A 356 -15.10 -7.77 -1.74
N TRP A 357 -15.87 -6.77 -2.15
CA TRP A 357 -15.95 -6.27 -3.50
C TRP A 357 -15.17 -4.97 -3.63
N GLU A 358 -14.35 -4.87 -4.66
CA GLU A 358 -13.66 -3.64 -5.03
C GLU A 358 -13.91 -3.35 -6.51
N CYS A 359 -14.41 -2.17 -6.82
CA CYS A 359 -14.42 -1.67 -8.20
C CYS A 359 -14.00 -0.20 -8.22
N LEU A 360 -14.05 0.42 -9.40
CA LEU A 360 -13.72 1.84 -9.57
C LEU A 360 -14.65 2.78 -8.79
N CYS A 361 -15.89 2.36 -8.56
CA CYS A 361 -16.91 3.19 -7.93
C CYS A 361 -17.05 2.96 -6.42
N ARG A 362 -16.70 1.76 -5.92
CA ARG A 362 -16.94 1.39 -4.51
C ARG A 362 -16.04 0.26 -4.02
N THR A 363 -15.82 0.24 -2.71
CA THR A 363 -15.32 -0.91 -1.96
C THR A 363 -16.33 -1.27 -0.87
N VAL A 364 -16.77 -2.53 -0.86
CA VAL A 364 -17.84 -3.01 0.02
C VAL A 364 -17.43 -4.36 0.62
N CYS A 365 -17.48 -4.50 1.95
CA CYS A 365 -17.39 -5.82 2.59
C CYS A 365 -18.74 -6.55 2.52
N GLU A 366 -18.73 -7.87 2.66
CA GLU A 366 -19.93 -8.68 2.81
C GLU A 366 -20.81 -8.24 3.98
N CYS A 367 -20.18 -7.79 5.05
CA CYS A 367 -20.77 -7.22 6.25
C CYS A 367 -21.53 -5.91 6.06
N GLY A 368 -21.47 -5.31 4.86
CA GLY A 368 -22.15 -4.07 4.54
C GLY A 368 -21.46 -2.78 5.03
N HIS A 369 -20.29 -2.86 5.67
CA HIS A 369 -19.44 -1.69 5.80
C HIS A 369 -19.03 -1.20 4.41
N ILE A 370 -19.71 -0.15 3.94
CA ILE A 370 -19.18 0.73 2.92
C ILE A 370 -18.02 1.45 3.60
N LEU A 371 -16.80 1.29 3.08
CA LEU A 371 -15.67 2.07 3.57
C LEU A 371 -16.01 3.55 3.31
N TRP A 372 -16.48 4.23 4.35
CA TRP A 372 -17.06 5.57 4.35
C TRP A 372 -16.15 6.72 3.93
N ARG A 373 -14.99 6.39 3.35
CA ARG A 373 -14.34 7.29 2.42
C ARG A 373 -14.67 6.80 1.01
N PRO A 374 -15.60 7.47 0.28
CA PRO A 374 -15.67 7.40 -1.19
C PRO A 374 -14.44 8.08 -1.86
N GLN A 375 -13.32 8.15 -1.13
CA GLN A 375 -11.97 8.29 -1.63
C GLN A 375 -11.30 7.00 -1.20
N PRO A 376 -10.94 6.08 -2.10
CA PRO A 376 -10.31 4.85 -1.67
C PRO A 376 -9.06 5.22 -0.85
N PHE A 377 -8.93 4.68 0.36
CA PHE A 377 -7.68 4.88 1.09
C PHE A 377 -6.56 4.13 0.39
N GLY A 378 -5.37 4.73 0.29
CA GLY A 378 -4.20 4.10 -0.30
C GLY A 378 -4.36 3.72 -1.78
N PHE A 379 -3.93 2.50 -2.11
CA PHE A 379 -3.68 2.00 -3.47
C PHE A 379 -4.90 1.97 -4.38
N ALA A 380 -6.11 1.76 -3.85
CA ALA A 380 -7.32 1.77 -4.65
C ALA A 380 -7.60 3.15 -5.29
N ARG A 381 -7.16 4.27 -4.69
CA ARG A 381 -7.29 5.63 -5.26
C ARG A 381 -6.29 5.86 -6.37
N LEU A 382 -5.10 5.28 -6.24
CA LEU A 382 -4.09 5.25 -7.27
C LEU A 382 -4.59 4.45 -8.48
N GLY A 383 -5.13 3.24 -8.26
CA GLY A 383 -5.74 2.41 -9.30
C GLY A 383 -6.92 3.09 -10.00
N ALA A 384 -7.86 3.65 -9.24
CA ALA A 384 -9.01 4.37 -9.81
C ALA A 384 -8.60 5.61 -10.60
N HIS A 385 -7.59 6.35 -10.13
CA HIS A 385 -7.09 7.51 -10.85
C HIS A 385 -6.30 7.14 -12.11
N LEU A 386 -5.48 6.08 -12.06
CA LEU A 386 -4.76 5.59 -13.24
C LEU A 386 -5.75 5.13 -14.32
N LYS A 387 -6.85 4.49 -13.91
CA LYS A 387 -7.91 4.00 -14.80
C LYS A 387 -8.83 5.09 -15.33
N SER A 388 -9.26 6.07 -14.52
CA SER A 388 -10.20 7.11 -14.98
C SER A 388 -9.68 7.89 -16.19
N LYS A 389 -8.36 8.09 -16.28
CA LYS A 389 -7.72 8.71 -17.45
C LYS A 389 -7.71 7.81 -18.70
N ARG A 390 -7.41 6.51 -18.55
CA ARG A 390 -7.34 5.55 -19.67
C ARG A 390 -8.73 5.13 -20.17
N LEU A 391 -9.69 4.99 -19.25
CA LEU A 391 -11.08 4.63 -19.56
C LEU A 391 -11.90 5.84 -20.06
N LYS A 392 -11.36 7.07 -19.95
CA LYS A 392 -12.10 8.33 -20.16
C LYS A 392 -13.42 8.37 -19.37
N ALA A 393 -13.50 7.61 -18.29
CA ALA A 393 -14.67 7.51 -17.48
C ALA A 393 -14.54 8.46 -16.29
N GLU A 394 -15.45 9.42 -16.20
CA GLU A 394 -15.67 10.10 -14.92
C GLU A 394 -16.22 9.06 -13.95
N VAL A 395 -15.55 8.89 -12.81
CA VAL A 395 -16.06 8.03 -11.74
C VAL A 395 -17.27 8.73 -11.12
N VAL A 396 -18.45 8.46 -11.67
CA VAL A 396 -19.73 8.88 -11.10
C VAL A 396 -20.08 7.84 -10.04
N VAL A 397 -20.00 8.23 -8.78
CA VAL A 397 -20.48 7.38 -7.68
C VAL A 397 -22.01 7.31 -7.80
N SER A 398 -22.55 6.18 -8.24
CA SER A 398 -24.00 5.96 -8.21
C SER A 398 -24.49 5.91 -6.76
N HIS A 399 -25.68 6.45 -6.50
CA HIS A 399 -26.23 6.64 -5.15
C HIS A 399 -26.53 5.28 -4.50
N PRO A 400 -25.81 4.94 -3.42
CA PRO A 400 -26.46 4.93 -2.11
C PRO A 400 -25.51 5.52 -1.05
N GLN A 401 -25.67 6.80 -0.73
CA GLN A 401 -25.00 7.39 0.43
C GLN A 401 -25.87 7.15 1.66
N PRO A 402 -25.36 6.52 2.73
CA PRO A 402 -25.81 6.92 4.05
C PRO A 402 -25.37 8.37 4.29
N ALA A 403 -26.16 9.14 5.02
CA ALA A 403 -26.00 10.59 5.05
C ALA A 403 -24.70 11.01 5.77
N ARG A 404 -24.02 12.01 5.18
CA ARG A 404 -22.75 12.57 5.64
C ARG A 404 -22.85 13.08 7.09
N PRO A 405 -21.83 12.85 7.94
CA PRO A 405 -21.49 13.81 8.99
C PRO A 405 -20.92 15.06 8.32
N TRP A 406 -21.54 16.21 8.56
CA TRP A 406 -20.99 17.52 8.22
C TRP A 406 -19.75 17.75 9.07
N HIS A 407 -18.56 17.42 8.56
CA HIS A 407 -17.30 18.12 8.82
C HIS A 407 -16.17 17.38 8.10
N GLU A 408 -15.80 17.91 6.95
CA GLU A 408 -14.43 18.25 6.55
C GLU A 408 -14.39 18.40 5.03
N GLU A 409 -14.52 19.65 4.59
CA GLU A 409 -13.89 20.09 3.37
C GLU A 409 -12.38 19.84 3.47
N TYR A 410 -11.90 18.66 3.10
CA TYR A 410 -10.54 18.56 2.58
C TYR A 410 -10.56 19.04 1.14
N HIS A 411 -10.63 20.36 1.03
CA HIS A 411 -10.21 21.11 -0.16
C HIS A 411 -8.87 20.57 -0.64
N GLY A 412 -8.78 20.39 -1.95
CA GLY A 412 -7.62 19.80 -2.59
C GLY A 412 -6.33 20.55 -2.29
N TYR A 413 -5.30 19.79 -1.90
CA TYR A 413 -3.92 20.19 -2.14
C TYR A 413 -3.57 19.98 -3.63
N ASN A 414 -4.37 20.56 -4.53
CA ASN A 414 -4.02 20.79 -5.93
C ASN A 414 -3.78 22.30 -6.10
N TYR A 415 -2.88 22.88 -5.31
CA TYR A 415 -2.64 24.33 -5.33
C TYR A 415 -1.46 24.80 -6.16
N TRP A 416 -0.84 23.96 -6.99
CA TRP A 416 0.20 24.44 -7.90
C TRP A 416 -0.01 23.88 -9.32
N ARG A 417 -0.81 24.59 -10.11
CA ARG A 417 -1.06 24.27 -11.52
C ARG A 417 -0.04 25.03 -12.40
N ARG A 418 0.82 24.25 -13.10
CA ARG A 418 1.74 24.57 -14.22
C ARG A 418 2.77 25.70 -14.02
N GLY A 419 4.06 25.41 -14.32
CA GLY A 419 4.98 26.40 -14.91
C GLY A 419 6.32 26.69 -14.25
N ASP A 420 6.66 26.18 -13.05
CA ASP A 420 7.72 26.82 -12.23
C ASP A 420 8.76 25.85 -11.60
N GLY A 421 9.05 24.69 -12.20
CA GLY A 421 10.08 23.75 -11.70
C GLY A 421 9.64 22.82 -10.56
N TYR A 422 8.36 22.40 -10.55
CA TYR A 422 7.77 21.48 -9.57
C TYR A 422 7.40 20.13 -10.21
N PRO A 423 7.44 19.01 -9.46
CA PRO A 423 6.98 17.73 -9.97
C PRO A 423 5.52 17.77 -10.42
N GLU A 424 5.23 17.26 -11.61
CA GLU A 424 3.85 17.14 -12.06
C GLU A 424 3.15 15.95 -11.38
N THR A 425 1.83 16.07 -11.22
CA THR A 425 1.01 15.06 -10.52
C THR A 425 1.20 13.61 -11.02
N PRO A 426 1.36 13.33 -12.33
CA PRO A 426 1.60 11.97 -12.78
C PRO A 426 2.94 11.37 -12.31
N TYR A 427 4.02 12.16 -12.26
CA TYR A 427 5.32 11.67 -11.78
C TYR A 427 5.29 11.42 -10.28
N ARG A 428 4.63 12.30 -9.51
CA ARG A 428 4.40 12.07 -8.08
C ARG A 428 3.67 10.75 -7.82
N ARG A 429 2.67 10.42 -8.64
CA ARG A 429 1.99 9.12 -8.54
C ARG A 429 2.90 7.95 -8.86
N TRP A 430 3.79 8.09 -9.84
CA TRP A 430 4.78 7.05 -10.11
C TRP A 430 5.68 6.81 -8.89
N ARG A 431 6.10 7.87 -8.19
CA ARG A 431 6.86 7.75 -6.94
C ARG A 431 6.09 7.06 -5.82
N ASP A 432 4.78 7.31 -5.72
CA ASP A 432 3.90 6.59 -4.79
C ASP A 432 3.85 5.08 -5.13
N ILE A 433 3.71 4.73 -6.42
CA ILE A 433 3.75 3.34 -6.91
C ILE A 433 5.09 2.69 -6.55
N VAL A 434 6.21 3.35 -6.83
CA VAL A 434 7.55 2.83 -6.55
C VAL A 434 7.76 2.62 -5.05
N THR A 435 7.34 3.59 -4.22
CA THR A 435 7.48 3.54 -2.77
C THR A 435 6.78 2.31 -2.19
N GLU A 436 5.57 2.02 -2.64
CA GLU A 436 4.87 0.82 -2.21
C GLU A 436 5.43 -0.44 -2.85
N TYR A 437 5.63 -0.45 -4.16
CA TYR A 437 6.12 -1.61 -4.89
C TYR A 437 7.43 -2.14 -4.30
N SER A 438 8.32 -1.25 -3.89
CA SER A 438 9.60 -1.61 -3.29
C SER A 438 9.51 -2.33 -1.93
N GLN A 439 8.35 -2.24 -1.25
CA GLN A 439 8.09 -2.96 0.01
C GLN A 439 7.64 -4.41 -0.24
N ARG A 440 7.33 -4.76 -1.49
CA ARG A 440 6.82 -6.09 -1.85
C ARG A 440 7.96 -7.05 -2.16
N THR A 441 7.74 -8.33 -1.91
CA THR A 441 8.69 -9.41 -2.15
C THR A 441 8.56 -9.92 -3.58
N LEU A 442 9.71 -10.25 -4.19
CA LEU A 442 9.80 -10.87 -5.51
C LEU A 442 10.58 -12.17 -5.38
N SER A 443 10.13 -13.20 -6.09
CA SER A 443 10.83 -14.48 -6.16
C SER A 443 12.15 -14.35 -6.91
N ARG A 444 12.20 -13.53 -7.96
CA ARG A 444 13.40 -13.28 -8.78
C ARG A 444 13.68 -11.79 -8.88
N ARG A 445 14.92 -11.39 -8.64
CA ARG A 445 15.34 -9.97 -8.66
C ARG A 445 15.19 -9.34 -10.05
N LYS A 446 15.48 -10.10 -11.10
CA LYS A 446 15.36 -9.65 -12.51
C LYS A 446 13.95 -9.17 -12.88
N ASP A 447 12.92 -9.66 -12.16
CA ASP A 447 11.53 -9.32 -12.44
C ASP A 447 11.14 -7.94 -11.88
N ARG A 448 12.04 -7.24 -11.17
CA ARG A 448 11.71 -6.01 -10.42
C ARG A 448 11.24 -4.85 -11.31
N LEU A 449 11.74 -4.74 -12.53
CA LEU A 449 11.27 -3.72 -13.48
C LEU A 449 10.10 -4.23 -14.32
N SER A 450 10.13 -5.48 -14.80
CA SER A 450 9.02 -6.05 -15.58
C SER A 450 7.73 -6.11 -14.78
N ALA A 451 7.78 -6.49 -13.51
CA ALA A 451 6.63 -6.61 -12.62
C ALA A 451 6.00 -5.27 -12.21
N VAL A 452 6.54 -4.12 -12.61
CA VAL A 452 5.90 -2.79 -12.47
C VAL A 452 5.72 -2.06 -13.81
N SER A 453 6.28 -2.61 -14.91
CA SER A 453 6.26 -2.00 -16.25
C SER A 453 4.87 -1.66 -16.76
N GLY A 454 3.87 -2.52 -16.48
CA GLY A 454 2.47 -2.27 -16.83
C GLY A 454 1.89 -1.00 -16.23
N LEU A 455 2.24 -0.72 -14.98
CA LEU A 455 1.86 0.53 -14.31
C LEU A 455 2.63 1.73 -14.88
N ALA A 456 3.87 1.53 -15.31
CA ALA A 456 4.63 2.56 -16.01
C ALA A 456 3.96 2.95 -17.33
N LYS A 457 3.46 1.97 -18.12
CA LYS A 457 2.69 2.22 -19.35
C LYS A 457 1.48 3.12 -19.06
N LEU A 458 0.73 2.81 -18.00
CA LEU A 458 -0.43 3.63 -17.58
C LEU A 458 -0.05 5.05 -17.16
N VAL A 459 1.00 5.21 -16.36
CA VAL A 459 1.45 6.56 -15.96
C VAL A 459 1.86 7.36 -17.19
N ARG A 460 2.60 6.74 -18.12
CA ARG A 460 3.07 7.38 -19.35
C ARG A 460 1.93 7.96 -20.19
N GLU A 461 0.82 7.24 -20.31
CA GLU A 461 -0.37 7.73 -21.02
C GLU A 461 -0.96 8.99 -20.37
N GLY A 462 -0.79 9.15 -19.06
CA GLY A 462 -1.26 10.30 -18.30
C GLY A 462 -0.27 11.47 -18.23
N LEU A 463 0.93 11.32 -18.80
CA LEU A 463 1.96 12.37 -18.89
C LEU A 463 1.62 13.39 -19.98
N PRO A 464 2.08 14.65 -19.87
CA PRO A 464 1.87 15.64 -20.91
C PRO A 464 2.63 15.27 -22.18
N GLY A 465 1.91 14.66 -23.12
CA GLY A 465 2.28 14.44 -24.51
C GLY A 465 0.98 14.31 -25.32
N ASP A 466 0.88 15.05 -26.42
CA ASP A 466 -0.19 15.03 -27.45
C ASP A 466 -1.69 15.10 -27.04
N GLN A 467 -2.08 15.07 -25.76
CA GLN A 467 -3.52 15.01 -25.40
C GLN A 467 -4.33 16.29 -25.66
N GLN A 468 -3.70 17.36 -26.16
CA GLN A 468 -4.37 18.65 -26.40
C GLN A 468 -3.88 19.41 -27.65
N GLY A 469 -3.04 18.81 -28.51
CA GLY A 469 -2.59 19.44 -29.78
C GLY A 469 -1.88 20.80 -29.64
N ARG A 470 -1.38 21.16 -28.45
CA ARG A 470 -0.71 22.45 -28.19
C ARG A 470 0.81 22.38 -28.17
N ASP A 471 1.38 21.18 -28.09
CA ASP A 471 2.84 20.98 -28.02
C ASP A 471 3.19 19.68 -28.73
N ALA A 472 4.01 19.75 -29.77
CA ALA A 472 4.42 18.62 -30.62
C ALA A 472 5.51 17.74 -29.98
N SER A 473 5.71 17.87 -28.66
CA SER A 473 6.72 17.16 -27.92
C SER A 473 6.34 15.68 -27.71
N PRO A 474 7.26 14.72 -27.92
CA PRO A 474 7.00 13.30 -27.75
C PRO A 474 6.67 12.94 -26.28
N PRO A 475 6.00 11.79 -26.03
CA PRO A 475 5.81 11.23 -24.70
C PRO A 475 7.14 11.15 -23.94
N ASP A 476 7.10 11.28 -22.61
CA ASP A 476 8.34 11.15 -21.83
C ASP A 476 8.90 9.73 -21.90
N GLU A 477 10.23 9.64 -21.85
CA GLU A 477 10.95 8.37 -21.95
C GLU A 477 11.00 7.68 -20.58
N TYR A 478 10.56 6.43 -20.52
CA TYR A 478 10.75 5.55 -19.37
C TYR A 478 12.15 4.94 -19.41
N LEU A 479 12.87 5.06 -18.30
CA LEU A 479 14.24 4.57 -18.13
C LEU A 479 14.23 3.29 -17.29
N ALA A 480 15.12 3.16 -16.29
CA ALA A 480 15.11 2.02 -15.37
C ALA A 480 14.25 2.33 -14.13
N GLY A 481 12.93 2.45 -14.32
CA GLY A 481 12.02 2.79 -13.22
C GLY A 481 11.96 4.29 -12.88
N LEU A 482 12.57 5.15 -13.69
CA LEU A 482 12.58 6.61 -13.56
C LEU A 482 12.12 7.26 -14.89
N TRP A 483 11.68 8.52 -14.84
CA TRP A 483 11.26 9.29 -16.02
C TRP A 483 12.31 10.30 -16.47
N ARG A 484 12.49 10.47 -17.78
CA ARG A 484 13.54 11.35 -18.32
C ARG A 484 13.33 12.83 -18.01
N ARG A 485 12.11 13.37 -18.08
CA ARG A 485 11.85 14.80 -17.79
C ARG A 485 12.07 15.15 -16.32
N GLU A 486 11.74 14.24 -15.41
CA GLU A 486 11.92 14.43 -13.96
C GLU A 486 13.09 13.63 -13.38
N PHE A 487 14.05 13.22 -14.21
CA PHE A 487 15.14 12.34 -13.81
C PHE A 487 15.88 12.84 -12.57
N HIS A 488 16.11 14.15 -12.46
CA HIS A 488 16.74 14.78 -11.30
C HIS A 488 15.94 14.63 -10.00
N PHE A 489 14.61 14.71 -10.05
CA PHE A 489 13.74 14.44 -8.90
C PHE A 489 13.59 12.95 -8.63
N ASP A 490 13.51 12.14 -9.69
CA ASP A 490 13.36 10.70 -9.59
C ASP A 490 14.62 10.01 -9.04
N LEU A 491 15.78 10.65 -9.12
CA LEU A 491 17.01 10.23 -8.43
C LEU A 491 16.98 10.50 -6.91
N SER A 492 15.95 11.17 -6.37
CA SER A 492 15.87 11.51 -4.94
C SER A 492 15.38 10.38 -4.02
N TRP A 493 15.16 9.17 -4.55
CA TRP A 493 14.73 8.02 -3.75
C TRP A 493 15.75 7.72 -2.63
N VAL A 494 15.24 7.34 -1.45
CA VAL A 494 16.03 6.95 -0.27
C VAL A 494 15.63 5.56 0.17
N VAL A 495 16.58 4.77 0.68
CA VAL A 495 16.26 3.49 1.32
C VAL A 495 15.58 3.74 2.66
N THR A 496 14.47 3.06 2.93
CA THR A 496 13.82 3.03 4.25
C THR A 496 14.31 1.79 5.00
N GLN A 497 14.89 1.97 6.19
CA GLN A 497 15.46 0.85 6.96
C GLN A 497 14.39 -0.20 7.30
N PRO A 498 14.59 -1.49 7.01
CA PRO A 498 13.84 -2.56 7.65
C PRO A 498 14.33 -2.80 9.09
N ALA A 499 13.46 -3.40 9.90
CA ALA A 499 13.72 -3.85 11.27
C ALA A 499 15.03 -4.68 11.42
N PRO A 500 15.65 -4.69 12.62
CA PRO A 500 16.93 -5.34 12.88
C PRO A 500 16.99 -6.84 12.50
N GLU A 501 18.20 -7.30 12.18
CA GLU A 501 18.61 -8.57 11.55
C GLU A 501 18.28 -9.88 12.30
N SER A 502 17.18 -9.96 13.05
CA SER A 502 16.70 -11.25 13.56
C SER A 502 15.80 -11.92 12.52
N ILE A 503 16.20 -13.13 12.09
CA ILE A 503 15.53 -14.07 11.16
C ILE A 503 16.10 -14.02 9.73
N LYS A 504 17.28 -14.64 9.55
CA LYS A 504 17.61 -15.34 8.31
C LYS A 504 18.20 -16.71 8.67
N GLY A 505 17.51 -17.77 8.27
CA GLY A 505 17.98 -19.15 8.41
C GLY A 505 19.03 -19.52 7.37
N GLU A 506 19.68 -20.67 7.57
CA GLU A 506 20.86 -21.16 6.82
C GLU A 506 20.64 -21.31 5.30
N SER A 507 19.40 -21.38 4.80
CA SER A 507 19.11 -21.41 3.35
C SER A 507 19.31 -20.08 2.62
N ALA A 508 19.47 -18.96 3.35
CA ALA A 508 19.72 -17.64 2.77
C ALA A 508 21.15 -17.48 2.20
N LEU A 509 22.12 -18.26 2.71
CA LEU A 509 23.54 -18.12 2.39
C LEU A 509 23.92 -18.67 1.00
N GLN A 510 23.20 -19.66 0.46
CA GLN A 510 23.40 -20.14 -0.92
C GLN A 510 22.78 -19.17 -1.94
N ASN A 511 21.60 -18.60 -1.65
CA ASN A 511 20.96 -17.56 -2.46
C ASN A 511 21.76 -16.25 -2.51
N GLU A 512 22.60 -15.96 -1.51
CA GLU A 512 23.44 -14.76 -1.50
C GLU A 512 24.55 -14.80 -2.56
N LYS A 513 25.12 -15.97 -2.89
CA LYS A 513 26.15 -16.09 -3.94
C LYS A 513 25.59 -15.93 -5.36
N GLU A 514 24.38 -16.42 -5.62
CA GLU A 514 23.68 -16.16 -6.89
C GLU A 514 23.21 -14.70 -7.00
N ARG A 515 22.71 -14.12 -5.89
CA ARG A 515 22.37 -12.68 -5.81
C ARG A 515 23.58 -11.76 -5.99
N GLU A 516 24.78 -12.18 -5.59
CA GLU A 516 26.01 -11.44 -5.84
C GLU A 516 26.51 -11.56 -7.29
N ALA A 517 26.26 -12.69 -7.96
CA ALA A 517 26.60 -12.87 -9.38
C ALA A 517 25.68 -12.07 -10.32
N GLU A 518 24.45 -11.74 -9.89
CA GLU A 518 23.48 -10.90 -10.62
C GLU A 518 23.73 -9.38 -10.51
N LYS A 519 24.77 -8.93 -9.78
CA LYS A 519 25.00 -7.52 -9.36
C LYS A 519 25.15 -6.44 -10.45
N PHE A 520 25.14 -6.76 -11.75
CA PHE A 520 25.58 -5.82 -12.80
C PHE A 520 24.55 -5.47 -13.89
N ARG A 521 23.28 -5.89 -13.77
CA ARG A 521 22.29 -5.66 -14.84
C ARG A 521 21.31 -4.51 -14.62
N ILE A 522 21.27 -3.90 -13.42
CA ILE A 522 20.41 -2.74 -13.18
C ILE A 522 21.30 -1.54 -12.88
N PRO A 523 21.11 -0.38 -13.53
CA PRO A 523 21.93 0.79 -13.30
C PRO A 523 21.91 1.25 -11.84
N SER A 524 23.04 1.66 -11.26
CA SER A 524 23.13 1.98 -9.82
C SER A 524 22.21 3.14 -9.40
N TRP A 525 21.89 4.03 -10.34
CA TRP A 525 21.00 5.17 -10.14
C TRP A 525 19.50 4.79 -10.07
N SER A 526 19.13 3.56 -10.45
CA SER A 526 17.77 3.05 -10.35
C SER A 526 17.46 2.55 -8.94
N TRP A 527 16.27 2.85 -8.42
CA TRP A 527 15.78 2.23 -7.17
C TRP A 527 15.65 0.71 -7.26
N ALA A 528 15.57 0.15 -8.47
CA ALA A 528 15.52 -1.29 -8.69
C ALA A 528 16.89 -1.97 -8.45
N ALA A 529 17.97 -1.19 -8.31
CA ALA A 529 19.30 -1.70 -7.99
C ALA A 529 19.47 -2.11 -6.52
N VAL A 530 18.54 -1.79 -5.63
CA VAL A 530 18.58 -2.19 -4.20
C VAL A 530 17.49 -3.21 -3.87
N ASP A 531 17.72 -4.10 -2.91
CA ASP A 531 16.77 -5.16 -2.48
C ASP A 531 15.95 -4.76 -1.23
N VAL A 532 15.91 -3.47 -0.92
CA VAL A 532 15.27 -2.91 0.26
C VAL A 532 14.17 -1.94 -0.15
N PRO A 533 13.19 -1.66 0.73
CA PRO A 533 12.16 -0.70 0.42
C PRO A 533 12.75 0.71 0.29
N VAL A 534 12.18 1.49 -0.63
CA VAL A 534 12.57 2.87 -0.90
C VAL A 534 11.40 3.81 -0.71
N SER A 535 11.68 5.09 -0.53
CA SER A 535 10.66 6.14 -0.53
C SER A 535 11.20 7.42 -1.16
N TYR A 536 10.31 8.31 -1.56
CA TYR A 536 10.66 9.65 -2.03
C TYR A 536 10.42 10.68 -0.93
N SER A 537 11.39 10.81 -0.02
CA SER A 537 11.30 11.73 1.13
C SER A 537 11.10 13.19 0.71
N PHE A 538 11.65 13.58 -0.44
CA PHE A 538 11.48 14.90 -1.02
C PHE A 538 10.00 15.31 -1.18
N ASP A 539 9.13 14.42 -1.69
CA ASP A 539 7.72 14.74 -1.88
C ASP A 539 7.00 15.06 -0.55
N LYS A 540 7.43 14.40 0.55
CA LYS A 540 6.89 14.67 1.89
C LYS A 540 7.34 16.03 2.42
N GLU A 541 8.62 16.35 2.25
CA GLU A 541 9.16 17.65 2.69
C GLU A 541 8.50 18.80 1.95
N LEU A 542 8.27 18.62 0.65
CA LEU A 542 7.62 19.57 -0.23
C LEU A 542 6.21 19.97 0.26
N ASP A 543 5.48 19.04 0.86
CA ASP A 543 4.15 19.28 1.44
C ASP A 543 4.20 20.05 2.78
N LEU A 544 5.34 20.04 3.48
CA LEU A 544 5.49 20.74 4.77
C LEU A 544 5.69 22.25 4.61
N TRP A 545 6.00 22.73 3.40
CA TRP A 545 6.27 24.14 3.18
C TRP A 545 4.98 24.97 3.16
N LYS A 546 4.89 25.94 4.08
CA LYS A 546 3.80 26.92 4.15
C LYS A 546 3.69 27.80 2.88
N TYR A 547 4.82 28.04 2.21
CA TYR A 547 4.91 28.85 1.00
C TYR A 547 5.58 28.04 -0.11
N LYS A 548 5.16 28.27 -1.36
CA LYS A 548 5.72 27.59 -2.53
C LYS A 548 7.25 27.77 -2.60
N PRO A 549 8.06 26.70 -2.49
CA PRO A 549 9.50 26.80 -2.65
C PRO A 549 9.88 27.05 -4.12
N LYS A 550 11.00 27.75 -4.33
CA LYS A 550 11.58 28.07 -5.64
C LYS A 550 12.83 27.22 -5.86
N LEU A 551 12.88 26.52 -6.99
CA LEU A 551 14.06 25.81 -7.47
C LEU A 551 15.16 26.83 -7.88
N ILE A 552 16.36 26.70 -7.32
CA ILE A 552 17.48 27.62 -7.58
C ILE A 552 18.72 26.93 -8.17
N ASP A 553 18.90 25.64 -7.93
CA ASP A 553 19.93 24.81 -8.56
C ASP A 553 19.25 23.54 -9.05
N CYS A 554 19.66 23.05 -10.22
CA CYS A 554 19.23 21.76 -10.74
C CYS A 554 20.31 21.19 -11.65
N VAL A 555 20.61 19.90 -11.50
CA VAL A 555 21.55 19.18 -12.34
C VAL A 555 21.04 19.14 -13.77
N LYS A 556 21.91 19.40 -14.74
CA LYS A 556 21.60 19.26 -16.15
C LYS A 556 21.82 17.82 -16.57
N VAL A 557 20.76 17.16 -17.01
CA VAL A 557 20.84 15.80 -17.58
C VAL A 557 21.22 15.93 -19.06
N GLU A 558 22.47 15.62 -19.41
CA GLU A 558 22.99 15.77 -20.78
C GLU A 558 22.49 14.63 -21.68
N SER A 559 22.58 13.39 -21.18
CA SER A 559 22.07 12.22 -21.88
C SER A 559 21.77 11.10 -20.91
N VAL A 560 20.77 10.28 -21.23
CA VAL A 560 20.54 8.99 -20.60
C VAL A 560 20.39 7.95 -21.71
N SER A 561 21.05 6.81 -21.55
CA SER A 561 20.97 5.68 -22.47
C SER A 561 20.60 4.43 -21.68
N CYS A 562 19.72 3.59 -22.22
CA CYS A 562 19.26 2.36 -21.59
C CYS A 562 19.21 1.25 -22.64
N GLN A 563 19.75 0.08 -22.31
CA GLN A 563 19.56 -1.16 -23.05
C GLN A 563 18.39 -1.92 -22.42
N ARG A 564 17.43 -2.33 -23.24
CA ARG A 564 16.19 -2.99 -22.81
C ARG A 564 16.20 -4.47 -23.19
N GLU A 565 15.52 -5.29 -22.40
CA GLU A 565 15.33 -6.72 -22.67
C GLU A 565 14.46 -6.93 -23.92
N LEU A 566 13.32 -6.23 -24.02
CA LEU A 566 12.52 -6.11 -25.24
C LEU A 566 12.79 -4.77 -25.91
N ILE A 567 13.36 -4.79 -27.12
CA ILE A 567 13.70 -3.58 -27.90
C ILE A 567 12.44 -2.80 -28.30
N HIS A 568 11.32 -3.50 -28.53
CA HIS A 568 10.07 -2.90 -29.00
C HIS A 568 9.15 -2.40 -27.87
N ASP A 569 9.41 -2.78 -26.62
CA ASP A 569 8.66 -2.28 -25.45
C ASP A 569 9.49 -1.22 -24.72
N GLU A 570 9.10 0.03 -24.90
CA GLU A 570 9.75 1.20 -24.30
C GLU A 570 9.77 1.18 -22.76
N THR A 571 8.88 0.39 -22.13
CA THR A 571 8.80 0.21 -20.67
C THR A 571 9.40 -1.11 -20.18
N SER A 572 9.99 -1.89 -21.08
CA SER A 572 10.67 -3.15 -20.75
C SER A 572 11.77 -2.96 -19.71
N THR A 573 12.07 -4.05 -18.99
CA THR A 573 13.25 -4.17 -18.12
C THR A 573 14.49 -3.60 -18.78
N VAL A 574 15.14 -2.66 -18.10
CA VAL A 574 16.44 -2.12 -18.48
C VAL A 574 17.53 -3.02 -17.89
N ILE A 575 18.39 -3.53 -18.76
CA ILE A 575 19.47 -4.48 -18.43
C ILE A 575 20.86 -3.82 -18.36
N SER A 576 20.96 -2.55 -18.79
CA SER A 576 22.15 -1.71 -18.65
C SER A 576 21.75 -0.27 -18.95
N GLY A 577 22.42 0.71 -18.34
CA GLY A 577 22.10 2.11 -18.57
C GLY A 577 23.21 3.03 -18.12
N LYS A 578 23.26 4.22 -18.73
CA LYS A 578 24.25 5.26 -18.43
C LYS A 578 23.57 6.61 -18.43
N ALA A 579 23.88 7.44 -17.44
CA ALA A 579 23.40 8.82 -17.35
C ALA A 579 24.59 9.78 -17.27
N VAL A 580 24.65 10.74 -18.19
CA VAL A 580 25.64 11.83 -18.17
C VAL A 580 24.98 13.08 -17.62
N MET A 581 25.53 13.62 -16.55
CA MET A 581 24.95 14.74 -15.80
C MET A 581 26.00 15.81 -15.54
N THR A 582 25.63 17.08 -15.74
CA THR A 582 26.46 18.24 -15.44
C THR A 582 25.85 19.03 -14.30
N GLY A 583 26.58 19.19 -13.20
CA GLY A 583 26.07 19.87 -12.00
C GLY A 583 27.18 20.32 -11.07
N LEU A 584 26.80 20.95 -9.95
CA LEU A 584 27.75 21.30 -8.89
C LEU A 584 28.14 20.06 -8.13
N ALA A 585 29.44 19.84 -7.93
CA ALA A 585 29.92 18.75 -7.12
C ALA A 585 31.04 19.16 -6.17
N SER A 586 31.17 18.39 -5.10
CA SER A 586 32.18 18.57 -4.06
C SER A 586 32.81 17.21 -3.74
N PRO A 587 34.14 17.10 -3.66
CA PRO A 587 34.81 15.91 -3.15
C PRO A 587 34.38 15.63 -1.70
N MET A 588 34.15 14.36 -1.38
CA MET A 588 33.61 13.95 -0.09
C MET A 588 34.41 12.81 0.55
N GLU A 589 34.29 12.74 1.87
CA GLU A 589 34.74 11.60 2.67
C GLU A 589 33.55 11.04 3.45
N LEU A 590 33.36 9.72 3.39
CA LEU A 590 32.30 9.00 4.10
C LEU A 590 32.83 8.39 5.40
N ALA A 591 32.04 8.50 6.46
CA ALA A 591 32.26 7.83 7.73
C ALA A 591 30.96 7.23 8.27
N VAL A 592 31.07 6.17 9.08
CA VAL A 592 29.95 5.63 9.86
C VAL A 592 30.23 5.85 11.34
N ILE A 593 29.34 6.58 12.00
CA ILE A 593 29.44 6.97 13.41
C ILE A 593 28.32 6.29 14.22
N ILE A 594 28.56 5.94 15.48
CA ILE A 594 27.52 5.42 16.38
C ILE A 594 27.22 6.48 17.41
N GLY A 595 26.00 7.02 17.44
CA GLY A 595 25.64 8.02 18.45
C GLY A 595 25.38 7.42 19.83
N SER A 596 25.10 8.29 20.82
CA SER A 596 24.70 7.89 22.17
C SER A 596 23.46 6.97 22.21
N GLU A 597 22.64 7.02 21.17
CA GLU A 597 21.47 6.15 20.95
C GLU A 597 21.82 4.74 20.45
N GLY A 598 23.11 4.44 20.23
CA GLY A 598 23.61 3.13 19.81
C GLY A 598 23.32 2.75 18.35
N ARG A 599 22.63 3.60 17.57
CA ARG A 599 22.34 3.36 16.15
C ARG A 599 23.44 3.94 15.26
N PRO A 600 23.95 3.17 14.28
CA PRO A 600 24.94 3.66 13.33
C PRO A 600 24.30 4.66 12.35
N LYS A 601 25.01 5.76 12.10
CA LYS A 601 24.65 6.81 11.14
C LYS A 601 25.77 6.97 10.13
N SER A 602 25.39 7.10 8.86
CA SER A 602 26.35 7.39 7.78
C SER A 602 26.43 8.90 7.60
N VAL A 603 27.65 9.45 7.59
CA VAL A 603 27.89 10.89 7.45
C VAL A 603 28.94 11.14 6.37
N VAL A 604 28.73 12.19 5.57
CA VAL A 604 29.72 12.69 4.61
C VAL A 604 30.23 14.06 5.01
N ARG A 605 31.49 14.36 4.70
CA ARG A 605 32.07 15.71 4.85
C ARG A 605 32.79 16.14 3.58
N SER A 606 32.94 17.45 3.39
CA SER A 606 33.79 18.04 2.33
C SER A 606 35.03 18.74 2.91
N THR A 607 35.82 19.40 2.05
CA THR A 607 37.06 20.16 2.38
C THR A 607 36.89 21.26 3.44
N ASN A 608 35.66 21.69 3.70
CA ASN A 608 35.31 22.69 4.71
C ASN A 608 34.86 22.08 6.05
N LEU A 609 34.97 20.75 6.19
CA LEU A 609 34.76 20.00 7.44
C LEU A 609 33.32 20.06 7.98
N HIS A 610 32.36 20.47 7.17
CA HIS A 610 30.94 20.35 7.51
C HIS A 610 30.44 18.93 7.21
N ALA A 611 29.93 18.24 8.24
CA ALA A 611 29.40 16.89 8.10
C ALA A 611 27.88 16.91 7.96
N VAL A 612 27.36 16.02 7.10
CA VAL A 612 25.93 15.86 6.81
C VAL A 612 25.59 14.37 6.87
N GLU A 613 24.48 14.03 7.53
CA GLU A 613 23.94 12.66 7.55
C GLU A 613 23.42 12.28 6.16
N VAL A 614 23.76 11.07 5.71
CA VAL A 614 23.36 10.52 4.41
C VAL A 614 22.71 9.16 4.58
N THR A 615 21.85 8.80 3.63
CA THR A 615 21.29 7.47 3.52
C THR A 615 22.06 6.70 2.45
N LEU A 616 22.69 5.60 2.85
CA LEU A 616 23.39 4.71 1.92
C LEU A 616 22.43 3.68 1.33
N ASP A 617 22.66 3.35 0.06
CA ASP A 617 21.87 2.38 -0.69
C ASP A 617 22.12 0.94 -0.20
N GLN A 618 23.29 0.68 0.42
CA GLN A 618 23.64 -0.60 1.04
C GLN A 618 24.28 -0.40 2.43
N GLN A 619 23.60 -0.94 3.46
CA GLN A 619 24.01 -1.08 4.87
C GLN A 619 25.30 -1.90 5.12
N LYS A 620 25.46 -2.98 4.34
CA LYS A 620 26.33 -4.12 4.70
C LYS A 620 27.81 -3.80 4.47
N GLY A 621 28.64 -4.13 5.48
CA GLY A 621 30.10 -4.13 5.36
C GLY A 621 30.81 -2.86 5.84
N LEU A 622 30.11 -1.92 6.46
CA LEU A 622 30.72 -0.74 7.05
C LEU A 622 31.17 -1.04 8.48
N THR A 623 32.48 -1.05 8.70
CA THR A 623 33.07 -1.22 10.04
C THR A 623 32.91 0.06 10.86
N HIS A 624 32.34 -0.06 12.05
CA HIS A 624 32.11 1.06 12.96
C HIS A 624 33.39 1.52 13.67
N ARG A 625 33.49 2.82 13.98
CA ARG A 625 34.47 3.36 14.93
C ARG A 625 33.78 3.62 16.29
N PRO A 626 34.06 2.86 17.36
CA PRO A 626 33.53 3.14 18.69
C PRO A 626 34.42 4.11 19.48
N GLY A 627 33.83 5.17 20.07
CA GLY A 627 34.27 5.70 21.37
C GLY A 627 35.43 6.70 21.45
N ASP A 628 35.84 7.36 20.36
CA ASP A 628 36.93 8.36 20.39
C ASP A 628 36.42 9.82 20.32
N ALA A 629 37.22 10.78 20.82
CA ALA A 629 37.05 12.24 20.65
C ALA A 629 36.84 12.69 19.18
N GLN A 630 37.04 11.78 18.24
CA GLN A 630 36.85 11.96 16.80
C GLN A 630 35.36 11.91 16.38
N GLU A 631 34.50 11.18 17.10
CA GLU A 631 33.04 11.19 16.87
C GLU A 631 32.46 12.59 17.11
N ASP A 632 32.90 13.23 18.20
CA ASP A 632 32.54 14.60 18.54
C ASP A 632 33.02 15.60 17.48
N CYS A 633 34.17 15.35 16.85
CA CYS A 633 34.70 16.23 15.81
C CYS A 633 33.81 16.25 14.54
N TRP A 634 33.36 15.09 14.07
CA TRP A 634 32.44 14.99 12.93
C TRP A 634 31.05 15.52 13.28
N LYS A 635 30.59 15.37 14.54
CA LYS A 635 29.29 15.90 14.99
C LYS A 635 29.29 17.40 15.25
N ALA A 636 30.35 17.94 15.86
CA ALA A 636 30.42 19.32 16.31
C ALA A 636 30.80 20.30 15.18
N ASN A 637 31.36 19.83 14.05
CA ASN A 637 31.88 20.68 12.97
C ASN A 637 33.00 21.64 13.43
N GLU A 638 33.74 21.28 14.48
CA GLU A 638 34.71 22.17 15.16
C GLU A 638 36.18 21.92 14.76
N CYS A 639 36.43 21.10 13.74
CA CYS A 639 37.78 20.80 13.29
C CYS A 639 38.46 22.04 12.66
N GLN A 640 39.59 22.49 13.20
CA GLN A 640 40.39 23.54 12.61
C GLN A 640 41.35 22.97 11.54
N ARG A 641 41.45 23.62 10.37
CA ARG A 641 42.40 23.24 9.30
C ARG A 641 43.83 23.36 9.83
N GLY A 642 44.50 22.24 10.09
CA GLY A 642 45.92 22.22 10.48
C GLY A 642 46.25 21.17 11.54
N ASP A 643 45.30 20.89 12.43
CA ASP A 643 45.47 19.86 13.45
C ASP A 643 45.24 18.47 12.87
N ASN A 644 46.09 17.51 13.23
CA ASN A 644 45.95 16.09 12.87
C ASN A 644 44.70 15.41 13.44
N CYS A 645 43.77 16.16 14.04
CA CYS A 645 42.51 15.74 14.67
C CYS A 645 41.73 14.70 13.83
N CYS A 646 41.73 14.86 12.50
CA CYS A 646 41.02 13.97 11.56
C CYS A 646 41.92 13.29 10.52
N LYS A 647 43.25 13.37 10.64
CA LYS A 647 44.22 12.93 9.61
C LYS A 647 44.56 11.43 9.62
N TRP A 648 43.88 10.61 10.40
CA TRP A 648 44.07 9.16 10.36
C TRP A 648 43.21 8.57 9.25
N LYS A 649 43.90 8.08 8.21
CA LYS A 649 43.35 7.33 7.07
C LYS A 649 42.23 6.40 7.55
N THR A 650 41.13 6.39 6.81
CA THR A 650 40.08 5.36 6.85
C THR A 650 40.71 4.01 7.16
N ASP A 651 40.26 3.37 8.24
CA ASP A 651 40.93 2.16 8.71
C ASP A 651 40.65 1.05 7.70
N ARG A 652 41.72 0.52 7.10
CA ARG A 652 41.70 -0.44 5.99
C ARG A 652 41.34 -1.85 6.47
N GLY A 653 40.23 -1.99 7.17
CA GLY A 653 39.72 -3.27 7.67
C GLY A 653 38.48 -3.69 6.88
N ASN A 654 38.67 -4.48 5.82
CA ASN A 654 37.64 -5.15 5.00
C ASN A 654 36.52 -4.29 4.37
N ALA A 655 36.60 -2.97 4.44
CA ALA A 655 35.91 -2.10 3.50
C ALA A 655 36.42 -2.39 2.07
N ILE A 656 35.50 -2.36 1.11
CA ILE A 656 35.69 -2.52 -0.34
C ILE A 656 37.13 -2.18 -0.75
N LYS A 657 37.89 -3.19 -1.22
CA LYS A 657 39.24 -2.96 -1.75
C LYS A 657 39.15 -2.14 -3.05
N GLY A 658 39.22 -0.83 -2.92
CA GLY A 658 39.52 0.15 -3.97
C GLY A 658 40.58 1.12 -3.43
N GLN A 659 41.59 1.44 -4.23
CA GLN A 659 42.59 2.45 -3.87
C GLN A 659 41.91 3.81 -3.70
N ASP A 660 42.13 4.52 -2.57
CA ASP A 660 41.85 5.95 -2.42
C ASP A 660 40.55 6.45 -3.09
N ASP A 661 39.39 5.89 -2.72
CA ASP A 661 38.10 6.23 -3.37
C ASP A 661 37.70 7.70 -3.11
N GLU A 662 38.03 8.58 -4.05
CA GLU A 662 37.50 9.96 -4.13
C GLU A 662 35.98 9.90 -4.32
N LEU A 663 35.23 9.98 -3.22
CA LEU A 663 33.77 10.12 -3.31
C LEU A 663 33.42 11.50 -3.83
N LEU A 664 32.32 11.56 -4.57
CA LEU A 664 31.83 12.79 -5.15
C LEU A 664 30.39 13.03 -4.72
N GLY A 665 30.13 14.17 -4.11
CA GLY A 665 28.78 14.64 -3.87
C GLY A 665 28.29 15.49 -5.02
N LEU A 666 27.32 15.02 -5.80
CA LEU A 666 26.73 15.75 -6.92
C LEU A 666 25.39 16.34 -6.51
N VAL A 667 25.24 17.67 -6.56
CA VAL A 667 23.97 18.36 -6.30
C VAL A 667 22.96 17.98 -7.39
N LEU A 668 21.83 17.39 -6.99
CA LEU A 668 20.69 17.11 -7.86
C LEU A 668 19.85 18.37 -8.06
N PHE A 669 19.45 18.99 -6.95
CA PHE A 669 18.65 20.21 -6.97
C PHE A 669 18.65 20.91 -5.61
N SER A 670 18.32 22.20 -5.62
CA SER A 670 18.22 23.03 -4.41
C SER A 670 16.97 23.91 -4.44
N TRP A 671 16.25 23.97 -3.32
CA TRP A 671 15.00 24.72 -3.20
C TRP A 671 15.06 25.74 -2.09
N ILE A 672 14.55 26.94 -2.32
CA ILE A 672 14.43 27.97 -1.30
C ILE A 672 12.99 28.44 -1.19
N ALA A 673 12.43 28.48 0.02
CA ALA A 673 11.24 29.28 0.28
C ALA A 673 11.45 30.21 1.48
N PRO A 674 10.63 31.26 1.61
CA PRO A 674 10.71 32.19 2.72
C PRO A 674 10.14 31.54 3.99
N THR A 675 10.90 30.66 4.61
CA THR A 675 10.61 30.10 5.93
C THR A 675 11.69 30.52 6.92
N SER A 676 11.32 30.69 8.18
CA SER A 676 12.25 30.94 9.27
C SER A 676 12.24 29.78 10.24
N LYS A 677 13.43 29.34 10.67
CA LYS A 677 13.59 28.40 11.79
C LYS A 677 14.51 29.02 12.83
N THR A 678 14.29 28.66 14.08
CA THR A 678 15.22 28.96 15.17
C THR A 678 16.41 27.99 15.04
N ASP A 679 17.62 28.51 14.89
CA ASP A 679 18.83 27.69 14.86
C ASP A 679 19.18 27.16 16.27
N PHE A 680 20.20 26.30 16.36
CA PHE A 680 20.70 25.73 17.64
C PHE A 680 21.22 26.80 18.63
N SER A 681 21.43 28.04 18.19
CA SER A 681 21.81 29.17 19.05
C SER A 681 20.62 30.01 19.55
N GLY A 682 19.39 29.58 19.24
CA GLY A 682 18.17 30.31 19.60
C GLY A 682 17.86 31.50 18.68
N LYS A 683 18.62 31.70 17.60
CA LYS A 683 18.44 32.82 16.68
C LYS A 683 17.51 32.43 15.54
N MET A 684 16.48 33.24 15.31
CA MET A 684 15.61 33.11 14.14
C MET A 684 16.43 33.41 12.88
N ARG A 685 16.58 32.41 12.01
CA ARG A 685 17.22 32.55 10.69
C ARG A 685 16.22 32.27 9.59
N THR A 686 16.35 33.02 8.50
CA THR A 686 15.71 32.63 7.24
C THR A 686 16.38 31.35 6.77
N MET A 687 15.62 30.31 6.49
CA MET A 687 16.17 29.09 5.91
C MET A 687 16.79 29.42 4.55
N GLY A 688 17.99 28.90 4.32
CA GLY A 688 18.58 28.87 3.00
C GLY A 688 18.08 27.65 2.22
N PRO A 689 18.65 27.37 1.05
CA PRO A 689 18.12 26.32 0.21
C PRO A 689 18.32 24.92 0.79
N ASP A 690 17.29 24.09 0.71
CA ASP A 690 17.38 22.65 0.95
C ASP A 690 17.94 21.99 -0.31
N THR A 691 19.13 21.42 -0.16
CA THR A 691 19.97 20.88 -1.23
C THR A 691 19.99 19.36 -1.16
N TRP A 692 19.51 18.72 -2.22
CA TRP A 692 19.53 17.28 -2.41
C TRP A 692 20.73 16.89 -3.27
N PHE A 693 21.48 15.87 -2.88
CA PHE A 693 22.70 15.47 -3.57
C PHE A 693 22.94 13.96 -3.54
N LEU A 694 23.49 13.42 -4.63
CA LEU A 694 23.95 12.03 -4.71
C LEU A 694 25.32 11.88 -4.06
N VAL A 695 25.54 10.74 -3.43
CA VAL A 695 26.87 10.25 -3.05
C VAL A 695 27.31 9.22 -4.08
N LEU A 696 28.39 9.54 -4.80
CA LEU A 696 28.92 8.75 -5.90
C LEU A 696 30.30 8.21 -5.55
N LYS A 697 30.58 6.96 -5.95
CA LYS A 697 31.93 6.36 -5.93
C LYS A 697 32.39 6.04 -7.35
N PRO A 698 33.70 5.99 -7.63
CA PRO A 698 34.19 5.47 -8.91
C PRO A 698 33.66 4.06 -9.19
N SER A 699 33.21 3.80 -10.41
CA SER A 699 32.69 2.49 -10.78
C SER A 699 33.82 1.47 -10.87
N SER A 700 33.60 0.32 -10.24
CA SER A 700 34.52 -0.84 -10.33
C SER A 700 34.43 -1.57 -11.67
N SER A 701 33.31 -1.38 -12.40
CA SER A 701 33.00 -2.10 -13.64
C SER A 701 33.18 -1.26 -14.90
N SER A 702 33.08 0.08 -14.78
CA SER A 702 33.17 1.02 -15.90
C SER A 702 34.19 2.12 -15.61
N PRO A 703 35.45 2.00 -16.12
CA PRO A 703 36.49 2.98 -15.87
C PRO A 703 36.08 4.40 -16.30
N GLY A 704 36.27 5.37 -15.40
CA GLY A 704 35.92 6.78 -15.63
C GLY A 704 34.44 7.14 -15.37
N ALA A 705 33.59 6.15 -15.06
CA ALA A 705 32.23 6.37 -14.61
C ALA A 705 32.11 6.25 -13.09
N TYR A 706 30.95 6.63 -12.56
CA TYR A 706 30.59 6.57 -11.15
C TYR A 706 29.40 5.64 -10.92
N GLU A 707 29.34 5.05 -9.73
CA GLU A 707 28.19 4.33 -9.21
C GLU A 707 27.56 5.14 -8.06
N ARG A 708 26.23 5.24 -8.04
CA ARG A 708 25.49 5.76 -6.91
C ARG A 708 25.61 4.79 -5.72
N ILE A 709 25.88 5.35 -4.53
CA ILE A 709 25.93 4.58 -3.28
C ILE A 709 25.06 5.15 -2.17
N GLY A 710 24.44 6.30 -2.40
CA GLY A 710 23.55 6.92 -1.43
C GLY A 710 23.14 8.31 -1.83
N ILE A 711 22.44 8.96 -0.92
CA ILE A 711 21.87 10.29 -1.09
C ILE A 711 21.87 11.06 0.23
N GLY A 712 22.06 12.37 0.16
CA GLY A 712 21.97 13.26 1.29
C GLY A 712 21.08 14.47 1.02
N MET A 713 20.65 15.09 2.11
CA MET A 713 20.00 16.39 2.11
C MET A 713 20.69 17.29 3.12
N CYS A 714 20.95 18.54 2.74
CA CYS A 714 21.43 19.56 3.66
C CYS A 714 20.76 20.91 3.43
N SER A 715 20.55 21.66 4.51
CA SER A 715 19.93 22.99 4.46
C SER A 715 20.99 24.09 4.54
N GLY A 716 20.81 25.13 3.72
CA GLY A 716 21.51 26.41 3.86
C GLY A 716 20.87 27.33 4.91
N TYR A 717 21.48 28.50 5.13
CA TYR A 717 20.93 29.56 6.00
C TYR A 717 21.09 30.93 5.36
N ASN A 718 20.14 31.84 5.60
CA ASN A 718 20.13 33.21 5.12
C ASN A 718 20.26 33.33 3.59
N GLY A 719 19.69 32.38 2.85
CA GLY A 719 19.78 32.33 1.39
C GLY A 719 21.12 31.83 0.83
N GLU A 720 22.10 31.53 1.68
CA GLU A 720 23.35 30.91 1.24
C GLU A 720 23.22 29.38 1.16
N ARG A 721 23.87 28.77 0.16
CA ARG A 721 23.99 27.31 0.05
C ARG A 721 24.58 26.70 1.32
N ALA A 722 24.22 25.44 1.56
CA ALA A 722 24.83 24.63 2.61
C ALA A 722 26.35 24.67 2.51
N LYS A 723 27.03 24.73 3.67
CA LYS A 723 28.50 24.86 3.72
C LYS A 723 29.16 23.82 2.82
N LEU A 724 28.69 22.58 2.87
CA LEU A 724 29.17 21.43 2.08
C LEU A 724 29.41 21.72 0.58
N PHE A 725 28.63 22.63 -0.03
CA PHE A 725 28.70 22.99 -1.44
C PHE A 725 29.16 24.43 -1.71
N ARG A 726 29.69 25.15 -0.71
CA ARG A 726 30.20 26.52 -0.91
C ARG A 726 31.40 26.59 -1.86
N GLU A 727 32.27 25.58 -1.82
CA GLU A 727 33.45 25.46 -2.68
C GLU A 727 33.20 24.50 -3.86
N ALA A 728 31.94 24.12 -4.12
CA ALA A 728 31.60 23.17 -5.17
C ALA A 728 31.88 23.74 -6.57
N VAL A 729 32.39 22.88 -7.45
CA VAL A 729 32.70 23.22 -8.84
C VAL A 729 31.73 22.51 -9.78
N SER A 730 31.47 23.10 -10.94
CA SER A 730 30.66 22.42 -11.94
C SER A 730 31.47 21.31 -12.61
N VAL A 731 30.93 20.10 -12.62
CA VAL A 731 31.55 18.91 -13.23
C VAL A 731 30.53 18.17 -14.08
N THR A 732 31.01 17.43 -15.08
CA THR A 732 30.23 16.46 -15.84
C THR A 732 30.64 15.06 -15.42
N VAL A 733 29.67 14.23 -15.04
CA VAL A 733 29.88 12.86 -14.57
C VAL A 733 29.04 11.88 -15.36
N GLU A 734 29.61 10.71 -15.67
CA GLU A 734 28.88 9.54 -16.16
C GLU A 734 28.54 8.66 -14.96
N VAL A 735 27.26 8.34 -14.77
CA VAL A 735 26.77 7.43 -13.72
C VAL A 735 26.18 6.18 -14.38
N VAL A 736 26.63 5.01 -13.94
CA VAL A 736 26.28 3.70 -14.52
C VAL A 736 25.41 2.86 -13.61
#